data_AF-A0A3B9KKM0-F1
#
_entry.id   AF-A0A3B9KKM0-F1
#
_cell.length_a   1.000
_cell.length_b   1.000
_cell.length_c   1.000
_cell.angle_alpha   90.00
_cell.angle_beta   90.00
_cell.angle_gamma   90.00
#
_symmetry.space_group_name_H-M   'P 1'
#
loop_
_entity.id
_entity.type
_entity.pdbx_description
1 polymer ?
#
loop_
_entity_poly.entity_id
_entity_poly.type
_entity_poly.pdbx_seq_one_letter_code
_entity_poly.pdbx_strand_id
1 'polypeptide(L)'
;MVCVTSTGGSTSPGVTLIDFSTGYISSEGLVSGAPYNPILNCAGNVFSGEDLVVSVAAQLNSSLTDQLNLAVRIHNLADSNGSLRYHLFEKNFADDWVEKEAPIASISVEASQVSSAYVAKNSDDCNLETPCFINSGDDLPGGLGTGLKDAIDALPAGTSANPVSITILGDYPVKTREVLLDRPNIIIRGRAGSKLTAAGSTCTEPLLGITSSLTIQDLSIDDGECTSVSRNLIRVNSSLPVTIQRNTLQNGAHAILYEDNSGNLLVQFTHFTNNVGNAIRRVGADDSGKLTAVANNILGNTWAPIIECGSPNKGTVDHNFWGTGISPATASNRCTFTEGAQLGAAVLTQLAGVQGERAQVRTASTSLFGGDLSVRRSAGADYALYVVNHGQGAEENVPFLDYGTEPITACGNFYDIFLGSALPTGSDLIASFKYDLNTSCQEVIESPNYCGQQSNPSLYPLWWFDPKTQLMESWGRAGESHSGQPGQSVVCDTNQKTITITIDQSGRPNLTQDLNQTPFIVGLPLPLGVELTEEGFTGSYHYNQADLTWTTISENNIGGFHILRSESSNGPYLRISGLIEGMGNPFLGGLYTYTDAPLQTGKTYYYKLEVVDNDDLTLQFFGPITITTATVTPTFTHTFTITPTPTATLISTITPTPTRTSTRTPTPTRTPYVYRSPTSRYRTYTPTPIRTATSRYQTSTLTRTSTFVEPTRPTPESTTTSSSYPLPGGEQPTGGTPSYTPDQLPSGTVSSTSPSTPTEISGGFLEKSNRYQQFAWWGIPLALLCVAILAGWLWHKKH
;
A
#
# COMPACT_ATOMS: atom_id res chain seq x y z
N MET A 1 20.59 -55.79 -0.65
CA MET A 1 21.41 -54.64 -0.19
C MET A 1 21.52 -53.67 -1.35
N VAL A 2 21.38 -52.38 -1.08
CA VAL A 2 21.57 -51.31 -2.05
C VAL A 2 22.72 -50.45 -1.57
N CYS A 3 23.70 -50.22 -2.44
CA CYS A 3 24.82 -49.31 -2.19
C CYS A 3 24.81 -48.24 -3.25
N VAL A 4 24.66 -47.00 -2.83
CA VAL A 4 24.65 -45.83 -3.71
C VAL A 4 26.03 -45.22 -3.71
N THR A 5 26.63 -45.09 -4.88
CA THR A 5 27.92 -44.45 -5.09
C THR A 5 27.76 -43.23 -6.00
N SER A 6 28.75 -42.33 -5.98
CA SER A 6 28.79 -41.17 -6.87
C SER A 6 30.13 -41.07 -7.59
N THR A 7 30.12 -40.45 -8.76
CA THR A 7 31.34 -40.13 -9.52
C THR A 7 31.32 -38.69 -10.00
N GLY A 8 32.50 -38.11 -10.24
CA GLY A 8 32.67 -36.74 -10.74
C GLY A 8 32.44 -35.70 -9.64
N GLY A 9 31.91 -34.54 -10.03
CA GLY A 9 31.49 -33.49 -9.11
C GLY A 9 32.45 -32.33 -9.02
N SER A 10 33.73 -32.54 -8.76
CA SER A 10 34.68 -31.45 -8.59
C SER A 10 36.00 -31.72 -9.29
N THR A 11 36.53 -30.70 -9.98
CA THR A 11 37.92 -30.71 -10.46
C THR A 11 38.94 -30.54 -9.34
N SER A 12 38.50 -30.04 -8.17
CA SER A 12 39.33 -29.90 -6.97
C SER A 12 39.49 -31.24 -6.24
N PRO A 13 40.73 -31.63 -5.85
CA PRO A 13 40.98 -32.89 -5.14
C PRO A 13 40.24 -33.01 -3.80
N GLY A 14 39.66 -34.18 -3.53
CA GLY A 14 39.07 -34.50 -2.23
C GLY A 14 37.63 -34.01 -2.02
N VAL A 15 37.00 -33.45 -3.04
CA VAL A 15 35.59 -33.04 -3.02
C VAL A 15 34.77 -34.06 -3.79
N THR A 16 33.81 -34.71 -3.12
CA THR A 16 32.85 -35.62 -3.73
C THR A 16 31.71 -34.84 -4.41
N LEU A 17 31.04 -35.43 -5.41
CA LEU A 17 29.85 -34.83 -6.03
C LEU A 17 28.73 -34.59 -5.01
N ILE A 18 28.55 -35.55 -4.11
CA ILE A 18 27.43 -35.58 -3.18
C ILE A 18 27.90 -35.23 -1.77
N ASP A 19 27.19 -34.29 -1.15
CA ASP A 19 27.20 -34.09 0.29
C ASP A 19 26.01 -34.82 0.90
N PHE A 20 26.29 -35.93 1.60
CA PHE A 20 25.27 -36.76 2.25
C PHE A 20 25.09 -36.43 3.75
N SER A 21 25.71 -35.35 4.27
CA SER A 21 25.61 -34.97 5.69
C SER A 21 24.17 -34.73 6.17
N THR A 22 23.30 -34.31 5.25
CA THR A 22 21.86 -34.07 5.47
C THR A 22 20.99 -34.88 4.52
N GLY A 23 21.60 -35.81 3.77
CA GLY A 23 20.87 -36.70 2.88
C GLY A 23 20.12 -37.79 3.64
N TYR A 24 19.16 -38.41 2.99
CA TYR A 24 18.51 -39.61 3.52
C TYR A 24 18.19 -40.61 2.41
N ILE A 25 18.08 -41.87 2.83
CA ILE A 25 17.48 -42.94 2.04
C ILE A 25 16.36 -43.56 2.88
N SER A 26 15.26 -43.96 2.25
CA SER A 26 14.12 -44.58 2.93
C SER A 26 14.57 -45.72 3.85
N SER A 27 14.11 -45.69 5.11
CA SER A 27 14.32 -46.78 6.08
C SER A 27 13.29 -47.91 5.95
N GLU A 28 12.32 -47.75 5.06
CA GLU A 28 11.28 -48.73 4.76
C GLU A 28 11.03 -48.75 3.26
N GLY A 29 10.84 -49.95 2.69
CA GLY A 29 10.47 -50.12 1.30
C GLY A 29 9.06 -49.61 1.04
N LEU A 30 8.88 -48.71 0.07
CA LEU A 30 7.58 -48.10 -0.23
C LEU A 30 6.57 -49.11 -0.80
N VAL A 31 7.05 -50.21 -1.38
CA VAL A 31 6.18 -51.29 -1.90
C VAL A 31 6.10 -52.43 -0.90
N SER A 32 7.24 -52.84 -0.33
CA SER A 32 7.29 -54.03 0.51
C SER A 32 6.89 -53.80 1.98
N GLY A 33 6.99 -52.57 2.47
CA GLY A 33 6.94 -52.27 3.91
C GLY A 33 8.09 -52.87 4.71
N ALA A 34 9.12 -53.40 4.06
CA ALA A 34 10.24 -54.05 4.74
C ALA A 34 11.21 -53.01 5.31
N PRO A 35 11.77 -53.23 6.50
CA PRO A 35 12.75 -52.32 7.08
C PRO A 35 14.09 -52.42 6.33
N TYR A 36 14.54 -51.29 5.79
CA TYR A 36 15.86 -51.10 5.22
C TYR A 36 16.79 -50.49 6.27
N ASN A 37 17.73 -51.30 6.75
CA ASN A 37 18.68 -50.91 7.78
C ASN A 37 20.02 -50.46 7.16
N PRO A 38 20.67 -49.42 7.72
CA PRO A 38 22.02 -49.03 7.30
C PRO A 38 22.99 -50.21 7.38
N ILE A 39 23.83 -50.36 6.36
CA ILE A 39 24.94 -51.33 6.37
C ILE A 39 26.26 -50.61 6.23
N LEU A 40 27.22 -50.94 7.09
CA LEU A 40 28.50 -50.25 7.14
C LEU A 40 29.34 -50.58 5.89
N ASN A 41 29.87 -49.54 5.24
CA ASN A 41 30.79 -49.63 4.09
C ASN A 41 30.34 -50.62 3.02
N CYS A 42 29.03 -50.68 2.71
CA CYS A 42 28.48 -51.64 1.76
C CYS A 42 28.95 -53.10 2.00
N ALA A 43 29.00 -53.55 3.26
CA ALA A 43 29.50 -54.89 3.62
C ALA A 43 30.95 -55.19 3.17
N GLY A 44 31.78 -54.16 3.02
CA GLY A 44 33.19 -54.27 2.62
C GLY A 44 33.43 -54.27 1.11
N ASN A 45 32.39 -54.08 0.29
CA ASN A 45 32.55 -53.89 -1.15
C ASN A 45 33.29 -52.57 -1.46
N VAL A 46 34.13 -52.59 -2.49
CA VAL A 46 34.95 -51.44 -2.91
C VAL A 46 34.64 -51.10 -4.37
N PHE A 47 34.39 -49.82 -4.64
CA PHE A 47 34.00 -49.32 -5.96
C PHE A 47 35.12 -48.42 -6.51
N SER A 48 35.89 -48.92 -7.48
CA SER A 48 37.05 -48.19 -7.99
C SER A 48 36.62 -46.96 -8.78
N GLY A 49 37.07 -45.78 -8.34
CA GLY A 49 36.75 -44.51 -8.98
C GLY A 49 35.36 -43.96 -8.61
N GLU A 50 34.70 -44.54 -7.61
CA GLU A 50 33.40 -44.08 -7.12
C GLU A 50 33.43 -43.87 -5.60
N ASP A 51 32.74 -42.84 -5.13
CA ASP A 51 32.61 -42.51 -3.71
C ASP A 51 31.32 -43.10 -3.15
N LEU A 52 31.39 -43.89 -2.08
CA LEU A 52 30.20 -44.42 -1.41
C LEU A 52 29.42 -43.30 -0.74
N VAL A 53 28.16 -43.13 -1.15
CA VAL A 53 27.22 -42.12 -0.62
C VAL A 53 26.45 -42.69 0.58
N VAL A 54 25.74 -43.81 0.36
CA VAL A 54 24.92 -44.46 1.39
C VAL A 54 24.70 -45.93 1.05
N SER A 55 24.54 -46.79 2.06
CA SER A 55 24.20 -48.20 1.85
C SER A 55 23.21 -48.73 2.87
N VAL A 56 22.22 -49.49 2.39
CA VAL A 56 21.15 -50.09 3.19
C VAL A 56 20.86 -51.53 2.77
N ALA A 57 20.27 -52.33 3.66
CA ALA A 57 19.85 -53.69 3.37
C ALA A 57 18.53 -54.03 4.06
N ALA A 58 17.72 -54.83 3.38
CA ALA A 58 16.48 -55.40 3.91
C ALA A 58 16.44 -56.90 3.65
N GLN A 59 15.63 -57.60 4.44
CA GLN A 59 15.23 -58.98 4.18
C GLN A 59 13.82 -58.97 3.59
N LEU A 60 13.69 -59.41 2.34
CA LEU A 60 12.41 -59.54 1.66
C LEU A 60 11.96 -61.00 1.69
N ASN A 61 10.71 -61.24 2.08
CA ASN A 61 10.15 -62.61 2.22
C ASN A 61 9.56 -63.16 0.92
N SER A 62 9.60 -62.38 -0.16
CA SER A 62 9.11 -62.76 -1.49
C SER A 62 9.89 -61.98 -2.56
N SER A 63 9.96 -62.53 -3.77
CA SER A 63 10.52 -61.83 -4.92
C SER A 63 9.53 -60.73 -5.36
N LEU A 64 9.92 -59.48 -5.17
CA LEU A 64 9.15 -58.30 -5.56
C LEU A 64 10.10 -57.18 -5.99
N THR A 65 9.56 -56.20 -6.71
CA THR A 65 10.23 -54.91 -6.92
C THR A 65 9.85 -53.99 -5.77
N ASP A 66 10.85 -53.33 -5.19
CA ASP A 66 10.66 -52.34 -4.15
C ASP A 66 11.11 -50.96 -4.60
N GLN A 67 10.74 -49.94 -3.84
CA GLN A 67 11.11 -48.56 -4.10
C GLN A 67 11.63 -47.89 -2.83
N LEU A 68 12.71 -47.13 -2.97
CA LEU A 68 13.29 -46.30 -1.91
C LEU A 68 13.38 -44.86 -2.43
N ASN A 69 13.04 -43.90 -1.58
CA ASN A 69 13.37 -42.50 -1.84
C ASN A 69 14.82 -42.25 -1.44
N LEU A 70 15.51 -41.46 -2.25
CA LEU A 70 16.84 -40.96 -1.98
C LEU A 70 16.81 -39.44 -2.14
N ALA A 71 17.21 -38.71 -1.10
CA ALA A 71 17.49 -37.29 -1.20
C ALA A 71 18.95 -37.03 -0.85
N VAL A 72 19.58 -36.20 -1.69
CA VAL A 72 20.99 -35.86 -1.62
C VAL A 72 21.16 -34.38 -1.94
N ARG A 73 22.25 -33.80 -1.45
CA ARG A 73 22.68 -32.47 -1.89
C ARG A 73 23.86 -32.61 -2.81
N ILE A 74 23.88 -31.82 -3.86
CA ILE A 74 25.09 -31.62 -4.65
C ILE A 74 26.03 -30.79 -3.79
N HIS A 75 27.29 -31.22 -3.68
CA HIS A 75 28.30 -30.51 -2.92
C HIS A 75 28.46 -29.08 -3.47
N ASN A 76 28.54 -28.07 -2.61
CA ASN A 76 28.56 -26.66 -3.03
C ASN A 76 29.83 -26.23 -3.80
N LEU A 77 30.89 -27.03 -3.75
CA LEU A 77 32.10 -26.86 -4.55
C LEU A 77 32.09 -27.70 -5.84
N ALA A 78 30.99 -28.39 -6.14
CA ALA A 78 30.88 -29.16 -7.37
C ALA A 78 30.83 -28.21 -8.59
N ASP A 79 31.68 -28.48 -9.57
CA ASP A 79 31.89 -27.70 -10.79
C ASP A 79 31.88 -28.56 -12.07
N SER A 80 31.65 -29.87 -11.94
CA SER A 80 31.65 -30.81 -13.05
C SER A 80 30.52 -31.82 -12.95
N ASN A 81 30.00 -32.22 -14.12
CA ASN A 81 28.98 -33.25 -14.23
C ASN A 81 29.44 -34.55 -13.56
N GLY A 82 28.48 -35.30 -13.05
CA GLY A 82 28.74 -36.56 -12.39
C GLY A 82 27.59 -37.55 -12.54
N SER A 83 27.60 -38.58 -11.70
CA SER A 83 26.50 -39.53 -11.68
C SER A 83 26.32 -40.19 -10.31
N LEU A 84 25.12 -40.67 -10.05
CA LEU A 84 24.83 -41.64 -9.01
C LEU A 84 24.73 -43.03 -9.62
N ARG A 85 25.33 -44.02 -8.99
CA ARG A 85 25.17 -45.44 -9.35
C ARG A 85 24.56 -46.19 -8.18
N TYR A 86 23.61 -47.08 -8.47
CA TYR A 86 22.86 -47.85 -7.47
C TYR A 86 23.21 -49.32 -7.58
N HIS A 87 24.17 -49.80 -6.79
CA HIS A 87 24.55 -51.20 -6.78
C HIS A 87 23.57 -52.03 -5.96
N LEU A 88 22.81 -52.90 -6.64
CA LEU A 88 21.88 -53.84 -6.01
C LEU A 88 22.56 -55.20 -5.84
N PHE A 89 22.70 -55.64 -4.59
CA PHE A 89 23.22 -56.95 -4.22
C PHE A 89 22.15 -57.83 -3.60
N GLU A 90 22.16 -59.12 -3.95
CA GLU A 90 21.33 -60.16 -3.36
C GLU A 90 22.21 -61.29 -2.82
N LYS A 91 21.80 -61.91 -1.70
CA LYS A 91 22.50 -63.09 -1.18
C LYS A 91 22.22 -64.31 -2.05
N ASN A 92 23.25 -65.04 -2.43
CA ASN A 92 23.13 -66.34 -3.09
C ASN A 92 22.87 -67.46 -2.06
N PHE A 93 22.74 -68.71 -2.53
CA PHE A 93 22.54 -69.88 -1.65
C PHE A 93 23.74 -70.18 -0.73
N ALA A 94 24.92 -69.62 -0.99
CA ALA A 94 26.12 -69.71 -0.16
C ALA A 94 26.21 -68.55 0.86
N ASP A 95 25.17 -67.71 0.95
CA ASP A 95 25.09 -66.53 1.81
C ASP A 95 26.02 -65.37 1.39
N ASP A 96 26.60 -65.43 0.18
CA ASP A 96 27.45 -64.38 -0.37
C ASP A 96 26.61 -63.30 -1.08
N TRP A 97 26.99 -62.03 -0.91
CA TRP A 97 26.42 -60.93 -1.69
C TRP A 97 26.87 -61.01 -3.15
N VAL A 98 25.91 -61.04 -4.06
CA VAL A 98 26.13 -61.03 -5.52
C VAL A 98 25.42 -59.83 -6.11
N GLU A 99 26.17 -58.97 -6.81
CA GLU A 99 25.62 -57.83 -7.54
C GLU A 99 24.71 -58.31 -8.67
N LYS A 100 23.51 -57.75 -8.74
CA LYS A 100 22.48 -58.07 -9.73
C LYS A 100 22.34 -56.98 -10.76
N GLU A 101 22.29 -55.74 -10.30
CA GLU A 101 22.05 -54.57 -11.13
C GLU A 101 22.85 -53.37 -10.61
N ALA A 102 23.21 -52.46 -11.51
CA ALA A 102 23.95 -51.25 -11.18
C ALA A 102 23.52 -50.06 -12.05
N PRO A 103 22.22 -49.69 -12.07
CA PRO A 103 21.75 -48.55 -12.86
C PRO A 103 22.47 -47.24 -12.47
N ILE A 104 22.57 -46.34 -13.45
CA ILE A 104 23.24 -45.05 -13.32
C ILE A 104 22.25 -43.93 -13.61
N ALA A 105 22.28 -42.87 -12.80
CA ALA A 105 21.62 -41.60 -13.06
C ALA A 105 22.67 -40.51 -13.26
N SER A 106 22.72 -39.90 -14.44
CA SER A 106 23.60 -38.76 -14.71
C SER A 106 23.08 -37.48 -14.03
N ILE A 107 24.00 -36.70 -13.47
CA ILE A 107 23.72 -35.42 -12.83
C ILE A 107 24.49 -34.34 -13.59
N SER A 108 23.73 -33.40 -14.17
CA SER A 108 24.29 -32.16 -14.70
C SER A 108 24.49 -31.17 -13.55
N VAL A 109 25.69 -30.60 -13.46
CA VAL A 109 26.06 -29.66 -12.41
C VAL A 109 26.39 -28.33 -13.05
N GLU A 110 25.75 -27.29 -12.55
CA GLU A 110 26.14 -25.89 -12.79
C GLU A 110 26.87 -25.39 -11.55
N ALA A 111 28.02 -24.75 -11.75
CA ALA A 111 28.86 -24.33 -10.63
C ALA A 111 28.12 -23.30 -9.76
N SER A 112 28.01 -23.58 -8.46
CA SER A 112 27.36 -22.67 -7.51
C SER A 112 28.31 -21.61 -6.93
N GLN A 113 29.57 -21.57 -7.38
CA GLN A 113 30.55 -20.53 -7.03
C GLN A 113 30.33 -19.24 -7.84
N VAL A 114 29.09 -18.78 -7.89
CA VAL A 114 28.63 -17.59 -8.62
C VAL A 114 28.09 -16.54 -7.65
N SER A 115 27.97 -15.31 -8.11
CA SER A 115 27.41 -14.20 -7.30
C SER A 115 25.91 -14.04 -7.45
N SER A 116 25.24 -14.84 -8.28
CA SER A 116 23.80 -14.78 -8.51
C SER A 116 23.18 -16.16 -8.75
N ALA A 117 22.02 -16.40 -8.16
CA ALA A 117 21.17 -17.55 -8.46
C ALA A 117 19.70 -17.16 -8.54
N TYR A 118 18.89 -18.13 -8.96
CA TYR A 118 17.46 -18.00 -9.11
C TYR A 118 16.72 -19.06 -8.30
N VAL A 119 15.51 -18.74 -7.88
CA VAL A 119 14.62 -19.68 -7.20
C VAL A 119 13.26 -19.61 -7.87
N ALA A 120 12.71 -20.77 -8.23
CA ALA A 120 11.44 -20.86 -8.94
C ALA A 120 10.58 -22.00 -8.40
N LYS A 121 9.29 -21.97 -8.73
CA LYS A 121 8.35 -23.01 -8.30
C LYS A 121 8.62 -24.33 -9.03
N ASN A 122 8.80 -24.28 -10.35
CA ASN A 122 9.05 -25.44 -11.20
C ASN A 122 10.25 -25.21 -12.11
N SER A 123 10.75 -26.30 -12.73
CA SER A 123 11.86 -26.24 -13.68
C SER A 123 11.58 -25.33 -14.89
N ASP A 124 10.34 -25.30 -15.37
CA ASP A 124 9.96 -24.51 -16.53
C ASP A 124 10.03 -23.00 -16.24
N ASP A 125 9.76 -22.61 -14.98
CA ASP A 125 9.82 -21.22 -14.54
C ASP A 125 11.27 -20.69 -14.47
N CYS A 126 12.25 -21.59 -14.31
CA CYS A 126 13.67 -21.24 -14.38
C CYS A 126 14.09 -20.77 -15.78
N ASN A 127 13.40 -21.18 -16.84
CA ASN A 127 13.75 -20.82 -18.22
C ASN A 127 15.25 -21.06 -18.53
N LEU A 128 15.98 -20.01 -18.92
CA LEU A 128 17.43 -20.03 -19.18
C LEU A 128 18.26 -19.49 -18.01
N GLU A 129 17.63 -19.23 -16.87
CA GLU A 129 18.28 -18.69 -15.69
C GLU A 129 19.02 -19.81 -14.95
N THR A 130 20.31 -19.64 -14.69
CA THR A 130 21.17 -20.66 -14.08
C THR A 130 22.21 -20.04 -13.14
N PRO A 131 22.54 -20.66 -11.99
CA PRO A 131 21.85 -21.81 -11.41
C PRO A 131 20.46 -21.42 -10.89
N CYS A 132 19.47 -22.28 -11.11
CA CYS A 132 18.10 -22.10 -10.63
C CYS A 132 17.67 -23.27 -9.75
N PHE A 133 17.20 -22.95 -8.55
CA PHE A 133 16.83 -23.91 -7.52
C PHE A 133 15.31 -24.01 -7.41
N ILE A 134 14.82 -25.23 -7.25
CA ILE A 134 13.39 -25.54 -7.07
C ILE A 134 13.22 -26.36 -5.80
N ASN A 135 12.01 -26.43 -5.27
CA ASN A 135 11.72 -27.28 -4.12
C ASN A 135 11.97 -28.76 -4.46
N SER A 136 12.66 -29.48 -3.57
CA SER A 136 12.81 -30.93 -3.64
C SER A 136 11.62 -31.64 -2.97
N GLY A 137 11.70 -32.94 -2.67
CA GLY A 137 10.65 -33.66 -1.96
C GLY A 137 10.53 -33.31 -0.47
N ASP A 138 11.64 -32.90 0.16
CA ASP A 138 11.76 -32.88 1.62
C ASP A 138 11.23 -31.61 2.28
N ASP A 139 10.77 -31.71 3.52
CA ASP A 139 10.34 -30.57 4.34
C ASP A 139 10.91 -30.68 5.75
N LEU A 140 12.22 -30.49 5.82
CA LEU A 140 13.03 -30.71 7.03
C LEU A 140 13.30 -29.38 7.76
N PRO A 141 13.68 -29.44 9.06
CA PRO A 141 14.00 -28.25 9.84
C PRO A 141 15.00 -27.31 9.13
N GLY A 142 14.79 -26.00 9.28
CA GLY A 142 15.61 -24.98 8.63
C GLY A 142 15.26 -24.72 7.16
N GLY A 143 14.19 -25.33 6.65
CA GLY A 143 13.70 -25.16 5.28
C GLY A 143 14.44 -26.04 4.27
N LEU A 144 15.16 -27.07 4.75
CA LEU A 144 15.81 -28.04 3.90
C LEU A 144 14.76 -28.77 3.04
N GLY A 145 15.05 -28.81 1.74
CA GLY A 145 14.14 -29.26 0.69
C GLY A 145 13.31 -28.14 0.05
N THR A 146 13.55 -26.89 0.43
CA THR A 146 13.14 -25.72 -0.36
C THR A 146 14.27 -25.25 -1.28
N GLY A 147 13.91 -24.82 -2.50
CA GLY A 147 14.89 -24.28 -3.46
C GLY A 147 15.61 -23.03 -2.93
N LEU A 148 14.93 -22.23 -2.10
CA LEU A 148 15.52 -21.08 -1.44
C LEU A 148 16.63 -21.47 -0.45
N LYS A 149 16.41 -22.48 0.40
CA LYS A 149 17.46 -22.94 1.31
C LYS A 149 18.63 -23.55 0.56
N ASP A 150 18.35 -24.27 -0.52
CA ASP A 150 19.40 -24.84 -1.36
C ASP A 150 20.24 -23.77 -2.05
N ALA A 151 19.61 -22.70 -2.57
CA ALA A 151 20.34 -21.56 -3.11
C ALA A 151 21.24 -20.90 -2.05
N ILE A 152 20.76 -20.73 -0.82
CA ILE A 152 21.52 -20.10 0.28
C ILE A 152 22.75 -20.93 0.64
N ASP A 153 22.61 -22.25 0.70
CA ASP A 153 23.71 -23.13 1.11
C ASP A 153 24.73 -23.39 0.00
N ALA A 154 24.27 -23.42 -1.25
CA ALA A 154 25.09 -23.69 -2.41
C ALA A 154 25.99 -22.50 -2.78
N LEU A 155 25.50 -21.27 -2.59
CA LEU A 155 26.22 -20.06 -2.96
C LEU A 155 27.35 -19.73 -1.96
N PRO A 156 28.41 -19.04 -2.42
CA PRO A 156 29.46 -18.54 -1.54
C PRO A 156 28.92 -17.47 -0.57
N ALA A 157 29.65 -17.23 0.52
CA ALA A 157 29.35 -16.10 1.40
C ALA A 157 29.59 -14.77 0.68
N GLY A 158 28.64 -13.85 0.79
CA GLY A 158 28.80 -12.50 0.25
C GLY A 158 29.72 -11.63 1.12
N THR A 159 30.16 -10.52 0.55
CA THR A 159 30.82 -9.44 1.29
C THR A 159 30.00 -8.16 1.20
N SER A 160 30.23 -7.20 2.10
CA SER A 160 29.55 -5.90 2.05
C SER A 160 29.79 -5.16 0.71
N ALA A 161 30.97 -5.32 0.10
CA ALA A 161 31.30 -4.74 -1.20
C ALA A 161 30.75 -5.52 -2.39
N ASN A 162 30.65 -6.85 -2.26
CA ASN A 162 30.17 -7.76 -3.31
C ASN A 162 29.16 -8.74 -2.68
N PRO A 163 27.90 -8.31 -2.51
CA PRO A 163 26.86 -9.19 -2.00
C PRO A 163 26.48 -10.23 -3.06
N VAL A 164 25.95 -11.36 -2.60
CA VAL A 164 25.43 -12.43 -3.46
C VAL A 164 23.93 -12.22 -3.64
N SER A 165 23.40 -12.42 -4.85
CA SER A 165 21.97 -12.20 -5.13
C SER A 165 21.22 -13.51 -5.38
N ILE A 166 20.05 -13.66 -4.75
CA ILE A 166 19.09 -14.72 -5.05
C ILE A 166 17.82 -14.06 -5.57
N THR A 167 17.45 -14.34 -6.82
CA THR A 167 16.25 -13.78 -7.45
C THR A 167 15.11 -14.79 -7.44
N ILE A 168 14.02 -14.46 -6.77
CA ILE A 168 12.78 -15.24 -6.77
C ILE A 168 12.01 -14.96 -8.06
N LEU A 169 11.59 -16.02 -8.75
CA LEU A 169 10.86 -15.97 -10.01
C LEU A 169 9.38 -16.35 -9.80
N GLY A 170 8.47 -15.46 -10.19
CA GLY A 170 7.03 -15.70 -10.12
C GLY A 170 6.53 -15.92 -8.70
N ASP A 171 5.51 -16.77 -8.56
CA ASP A 171 4.95 -17.16 -7.26
C ASP A 171 5.68 -18.40 -6.73
N TYR A 172 6.57 -18.19 -5.78
CA TYR A 172 7.37 -19.24 -5.17
C TYR A 172 6.85 -19.62 -3.78
N PRO A 173 6.33 -20.85 -3.61
CA PRO A 173 5.93 -21.35 -2.30
C PRO A 173 7.12 -21.95 -1.55
N VAL A 174 7.40 -21.47 -0.35
CA VAL A 174 8.12 -22.27 0.66
C VAL A 174 7.17 -23.30 1.27
N LYS A 175 7.72 -24.29 1.98
CA LYS A 175 6.93 -25.38 2.58
C LYS A 175 6.47 -25.03 4.01
N THR A 176 6.15 -26.05 4.80
CA THR A 176 5.55 -25.87 6.13
C THR A 176 6.58 -25.43 7.17
N ARG A 177 7.86 -25.76 6.97
CA ARG A 177 8.95 -25.34 7.86
C ARG A 177 9.44 -23.93 7.57
N GLU A 178 10.01 -23.29 8.58
CA GLU A 178 10.73 -22.03 8.44
C GLU A 178 11.99 -22.19 7.57
N VAL A 179 12.17 -21.30 6.58
CA VAL A 179 13.41 -21.23 5.81
C VAL A 179 14.42 -20.33 6.51
N LEU A 180 15.54 -20.91 6.94
CA LEU A 180 16.61 -20.17 7.61
C LEU A 180 17.51 -19.46 6.60
N LEU A 181 17.70 -18.16 6.82
CA LEU A 181 18.53 -17.25 6.05
C LEU A 181 19.76 -16.89 6.89
N ASP A 182 20.78 -17.75 6.83
CA ASP A 182 21.90 -17.82 7.78
C ASP A 182 23.26 -17.45 7.17
N ARG A 183 23.30 -17.07 5.89
CA ARG A 183 24.52 -16.65 5.19
C ARG A 183 24.62 -15.12 5.06
N PRO A 184 25.80 -14.53 5.30
CA PRO A 184 25.95 -13.08 5.34
C PRO A 184 26.02 -12.46 3.94
N ASN A 185 25.58 -11.21 3.87
CA ASN A 185 25.57 -10.32 2.71
C ASN A 185 24.90 -10.93 1.48
N ILE A 186 23.75 -11.58 1.67
CA ILE A 186 22.86 -12.01 0.59
C ILE A 186 21.78 -10.95 0.34
N ILE A 187 21.43 -10.75 -0.94
CA ILE A 187 20.27 -9.98 -1.39
C ILE A 187 19.25 -10.96 -1.96
N ILE A 188 18.16 -11.19 -1.24
CA ILE A 188 16.99 -11.91 -1.73
C ILE A 188 16.07 -10.89 -2.38
N ARG A 189 15.77 -11.07 -3.67
CA ARG A 189 14.96 -10.12 -4.42
C ARG A 189 13.90 -10.77 -5.30
N GLY A 190 12.77 -10.11 -5.51
CA GLY A 190 11.78 -10.52 -6.50
C GLY A 190 12.05 -9.95 -7.89
N ARG A 191 11.45 -10.57 -8.92
CA ARG A 191 11.46 -10.09 -10.31
C ARG A 191 10.01 -9.76 -10.71
N ALA A 192 9.76 -8.52 -11.11
CA ALA A 192 8.48 -8.12 -11.70
C ALA A 192 7.24 -8.52 -10.88
N GLY A 193 7.25 -8.24 -9.57
CA GLY A 193 6.12 -8.55 -8.69
C GLY A 193 6.09 -9.99 -8.17
N SER A 194 7.22 -10.71 -8.21
CA SER A 194 7.34 -12.04 -7.62
C SER A 194 6.79 -12.10 -6.19
N LYS A 195 6.21 -13.25 -5.87
CA LYS A 195 5.60 -13.53 -4.58
C LYS A 195 6.35 -14.64 -3.87
N LEU A 196 6.61 -14.46 -2.58
CA LEU A 196 7.07 -15.51 -1.68
C LEU A 196 5.90 -15.87 -0.74
N THR A 197 5.44 -17.11 -0.83
CA THR A 197 4.24 -17.61 -0.14
C THR A 197 4.51 -18.94 0.54
N ALA A 198 3.55 -19.51 1.26
CA ALA A 198 3.61 -20.87 1.79
C ALA A 198 2.72 -21.84 1.00
N ALA A 199 3.17 -23.08 0.85
CA ALA A 199 2.36 -24.22 0.45
C ALA A 199 2.04 -25.12 1.65
N GLY A 200 0.83 -25.70 1.64
CA GLY A 200 0.36 -26.62 2.68
C GLY A 200 -0.41 -25.93 3.81
N SER A 201 -1.14 -26.72 4.58
CA SER A 201 -2.06 -26.24 5.62
C SER A 201 -1.46 -26.17 7.03
N THR A 202 -0.20 -26.59 7.20
CA THR A 202 0.49 -26.56 8.50
C THR A 202 1.25 -25.26 8.64
N CYS A 203 0.77 -24.37 9.52
CA CYS A 203 1.17 -22.97 9.57
C CYS A 203 1.66 -22.54 10.95
N THR A 204 2.46 -23.39 11.58
CA THR A 204 2.91 -23.23 12.98
C THR A 204 4.26 -22.53 13.14
N GLU A 205 5.06 -22.48 12.08
CA GLU A 205 6.39 -21.88 12.07
C GLU A 205 6.39 -20.58 11.26
N PRO A 206 7.32 -19.62 11.50
CA PRO A 206 7.49 -18.48 10.61
C PRO A 206 7.79 -18.89 9.16
N LEU A 207 7.55 -18.01 8.20
CA LEU A 207 7.88 -18.26 6.80
C LEU A 207 9.41 -18.21 6.58
N LEU A 208 10.03 -17.11 7.02
CA LEU A 208 11.46 -16.86 6.90
C LEU A 208 12.06 -16.54 8.28
N GLY A 209 13.24 -17.12 8.56
CA GLY A 209 14.02 -16.83 9.76
C GLY A 209 15.40 -16.27 9.42
N ILE A 210 15.68 -15.03 9.76
CA ILE A 210 16.94 -14.33 9.46
C ILE A 210 17.88 -14.40 10.66
N THR A 211 19.07 -14.98 10.47
CA THR A 211 20.11 -15.05 11.51
C THR A 211 21.44 -14.40 11.10
N SER A 212 21.54 -13.87 9.87
CA SER A 212 22.75 -13.23 9.33
C SER A 212 22.46 -11.86 8.70
N SER A 213 23.50 -11.17 8.21
CA SER A 213 23.30 -9.91 7.47
C SER A 213 22.71 -10.18 6.09
N LEU A 214 21.57 -9.58 5.76
CA LEU A 214 20.98 -9.69 4.42
C LEU A 214 20.03 -8.55 4.09
N THR A 215 19.66 -8.48 2.80
CA THR A 215 18.59 -7.62 2.30
C THR A 215 17.47 -8.46 1.69
N ILE A 216 16.21 -8.19 2.06
CA ILE A 216 15.02 -8.70 1.37
C ILE A 216 14.36 -7.54 0.63
N GLN A 217 14.11 -7.70 -0.66
CA GLN A 217 13.51 -6.63 -1.46
C GLN A 217 12.65 -7.07 -2.64
N ASP A 218 11.79 -6.16 -3.11
CA ASP A 218 11.05 -6.29 -4.35
C ASP A 218 10.13 -7.53 -4.38
N LEU A 219 9.58 -7.94 -3.23
CA LEU A 219 8.71 -9.11 -3.06
C LEU A 219 7.34 -8.76 -2.48
N SER A 220 6.31 -9.46 -2.94
CA SER A 220 5.08 -9.65 -2.16
C SER A 220 5.23 -10.89 -1.27
N ILE A 221 4.93 -10.78 0.03
CA ILE A 221 5.07 -11.88 0.99
C ILE A 221 3.77 -12.04 1.76
N ASP A 222 3.26 -13.27 1.81
CA ASP A 222 2.08 -13.62 2.61
C ASP A 222 2.12 -15.04 3.19
N ASP A 223 1.11 -15.34 4.00
CA ASP A 223 0.98 -16.58 4.76
C ASP A 223 0.50 -17.78 3.92
N GLY A 224 0.28 -17.59 2.61
CA GLY A 224 -0.09 -18.68 1.70
C GLY A 224 -1.42 -19.36 2.01
N GLU A 225 -1.43 -20.70 1.96
CA GLU A 225 -2.66 -21.53 1.96
C GLU A 225 -3.22 -21.83 3.36
N CYS A 226 -2.79 -21.12 4.39
CA CYS A 226 -3.28 -21.30 5.75
C CYS A 226 -4.79 -21.03 5.85
N THR A 227 -5.53 -21.91 6.54
CA THR A 227 -6.99 -21.75 6.72
C THR A 227 -7.36 -20.50 7.53
N SER A 228 -6.42 -20.05 8.36
CA SER A 228 -6.45 -18.79 9.09
C SER A 228 -5.04 -18.23 9.10
N VAL A 229 -4.92 -16.92 9.05
CA VAL A 229 -3.62 -16.25 9.18
C VAL A 229 -2.98 -16.62 10.52
N SER A 230 -1.80 -17.25 10.49
CA SER A 230 -1.11 -17.77 11.67
C SER A 230 0.41 -17.72 11.62
N ARG A 231 1.08 -17.58 10.46
CA ARG A 231 2.56 -17.50 10.45
C ARG A 231 3.03 -16.05 10.60
N ASN A 232 4.13 -15.89 11.33
CA ASN A 232 4.94 -14.68 11.20
C ASN A 232 5.64 -14.73 9.84
N LEU A 233 5.55 -13.68 9.03
CA LEU A 233 6.14 -13.71 7.69
C LEU A 233 7.67 -13.67 7.78
N ILE A 234 8.21 -12.79 8.62
CA ILE A 234 9.66 -12.66 8.79
C ILE A 234 10.00 -12.63 10.28
N ARG A 235 10.79 -13.60 10.75
CA ARG A 235 11.45 -13.58 12.06
C ARG A 235 12.89 -13.11 11.89
N VAL A 236 13.30 -12.12 12.68
CA VAL A 236 14.66 -11.55 12.65
C VAL A 236 15.33 -11.78 13.99
N ASN A 237 16.40 -12.57 13.99
CA ASN A 237 17.27 -12.81 15.13
C ASN A 237 18.73 -12.87 14.67
N SER A 238 19.27 -11.71 14.27
CA SER A 238 20.64 -11.59 13.78
C SER A 238 21.43 -10.60 14.61
N SER A 239 22.67 -10.94 14.94
CA SER A 239 23.63 -9.99 15.52
C SER A 239 24.22 -9.03 14.49
N LEU A 240 23.87 -9.17 13.20
CA LEU A 240 24.35 -8.35 12.10
C LEU A 240 23.21 -7.51 11.48
N PRO A 241 23.52 -6.44 10.74
CA PRO A 241 22.49 -5.58 10.15
C PRO A 241 21.62 -6.29 9.10
N VAL A 242 20.30 -6.07 9.17
CA VAL A 242 19.28 -6.58 8.25
C VAL A 242 18.52 -5.43 7.62
N THR A 243 18.29 -5.49 6.30
CA THR A 243 17.46 -4.52 5.57
C THR A 243 16.26 -5.21 4.94
N ILE A 244 15.06 -4.70 5.20
CA ILE A 244 13.82 -5.11 4.53
C ILE A 244 13.31 -3.89 3.79
N GLN A 245 13.25 -3.96 2.45
CA GLN A 245 12.88 -2.79 1.67
C GLN A 245 12.05 -3.09 0.43
N ARG A 246 11.16 -2.18 0.03
CA ARG A 246 10.37 -2.34 -1.22
C ARG A 246 9.62 -3.67 -1.29
N ASN A 247 9.06 -4.11 -0.16
CA ASN A 247 8.25 -5.32 -0.08
C ASN A 247 6.78 -4.98 0.21
N THR A 248 5.87 -5.85 -0.19
CA THR A 248 4.49 -5.85 0.29
C THR A 248 4.33 -7.00 1.28
N LEU A 249 4.08 -6.71 2.55
CA LEU A 249 3.94 -7.70 3.63
C LEU A 249 2.48 -7.76 4.09
N GLN A 250 1.82 -8.88 3.82
CA GLN A 250 0.37 -8.97 4.01
C GLN A 250 -0.10 -10.30 4.57
N ASN A 251 -1.27 -10.28 5.20
CA ASN A 251 -1.95 -11.46 5.73
C ASN A 251 -1.06 -12.33 6.64
N GLY A 252 -0.17 -11.73 7.44
CA GLY A 252 0.66 -12.44 8.42
C GLY A 252 0.13 -12.31 9.86
N ALA A 253 0.49 -13.27 10.73
CA ALA A 253 0.26 -13.17 12.17
C ALA A 253 1.03 -11.98 12.76
N HIS A 254 2.30 -11.86 12.42
CA HIS A 254 3.02 -10.59 12.41
C HIS A 254 3.73 -10.49 11.07
N ALA A 255 3.78 -9.31 10.45
CA ALA A 255 4.57 -9.16 9.23
C ALA A 255 6.06 -9.31 9.56
N ILE A 256 6.55 -8.64 10.61
CA ILE A 256 7.92 -8.79 11.10
C ILE A 256 7.91 -9.02 12.61
N LEU A 257 8.54 -10.11 13.06
CA LEU A 257 8.91 -10.37 14.44
C LEU A 257 10.42 -10.15 14.61
N TYR A 258 10.81 -9.10 15.34
CA TYR A 258 12.21 -8.76 15.59
C TYR A 258 12.58 -9.14 17.04
N GLU A 259 13.39 -10.18 17.19
CA GLU A 259 13.81 -10.67 18.50
C GLU A 259 14.91 -9.80 19.09
N ASP A 260 15.22 -9.99 20.37
CA ASP A 260 16.28 -9.24 21.02
C ASP A 260 17.65 -9.75 20.54
N ASN A 261 18.39 -8.86 19.89
CA ASN A 261 19.72 -9.13 19.33
C ASN A 261 20.48 -7.82 19.14
N SER A 262 21.75 -7.93 18.77
CA SER A 262 22.66 -6.79 18.57
C SER A 262 22.65 -6.19 17.15
N GLY A 263 21.99 -6.83 16.19
CA GLY A 263 21.92 -6.37 14.80
C GLY A 263 20.86 -5.29 14.60
N ASN A 264 21.15 -4.27 13.80
CA ASN A 264 20.14 -3.25 13.46
C ASN A 264 19.20 -3.75 12.37
N LEU A 265 17.91 -3.40 12.48
CA LEU A 265 16.88 -3.69 11.49
C LEU A 265 16.41 -2.38 10.84
N LEU A 266 16.66 -2.23 9.53
CA LEU A 266 16.12 -1.14 8.71
C LEU A 266 14.93 -1.65 7.88
N VAL A 267 13.78 -1.00 8.02
CA VAL A 267 12.56 -1.27 7.25
C VAL A 267 12.15 -0.02 6.49
N GLN A 268 12.18 -0.06 5.16
CA GLN A 268 11.89 1.13 4.34
C GLN A 268 11.13 0.82 3.06
N PHE A 269 10.34 1.79 2.56
CA PHE A 269 9.60 1.65 1.30
C PHE A 269 8.70 0.40 1.23
N THR A 270 8.27 -0.11 2.38
CA THR A 270 7.48 -1.33 2.52
C THR A 270 6.00 -0.98 2.66
N HIS A 271 5.13 -1.78 2.04
CA HIS A 271 3.69 -1.70 2.19
C HIS A 271 3.21 -2.82 3.14
N PHE A 272 2.73 -2.45 4.32
CA PHE A 272 2.10 -3.38 5.26
C PHE A 272 0.59 -3.29 5.11
N THR A 273 -0.07 -4.44 4.89
CA THR A 273 -1.53 -4.48 4.77
C THR A 273 -2.14 -5.78 5.28
N ASN A 274 -3.30 -5.71 5.93
CA ASN A 274 -4.10 -6.87 6.33
C ASN A 274 -3.36 -7.91 7.21
N ASN A 275 -2.36 -7.51 8.00
CA ASN A 275 -1.77 -8.41 8.99
C ASN A 275 -2.68 -8.47 10.23
N VAL A 276 -2.91 -9.68 10.76
CA VAL A 276 -3.82 -9.85 11.90
C VAL A 276 -3.19 -9.37 13.21
N GLY A 277 -1.86 -9.42 13.32
CA GLY A 277 -1.08 -8.85 14.41
C GLY A 277 -0.34 -7.56 14.02
N ASN A 278 0.78 -7.29 14.68
CA ASN A 278 1.63 -6.14 14.40
C ASN A 278 2.20 -6.14 12.98
N ALA A 279 2.37 -4.94 12.40
CA ALA A 279 3.23 -4.75 11.24
C ALA A 279 4.70 -5.07 11.59
N ILE A 280 5.16 -4.56 12.74
CA ILE A 280 6.48 -4.88 13.28
C ILE A 280 6.36 -5.05 14.80
N ARG A 281 6.82 -6.19 15.32
CA ARG A 281 6.86 -6.47 16.75
C ARG A 281 8.29 -6.75 17.17
N ARG A 282 8.86 -5.87 18.00
CA ARG A 282 10.09 -6.19 18.74
C ARG A 282 9.76 -6.93 20.04
N VAL A 283 10.53 -7.98 20.34
CA VAL A 283 10.48 -8.72 21.60
C VAL A 283 11.81 -8.57 22.32
N GLY A 284 11.78 -8.13 23.58
CA GLY A 284 12.99 -7.85 24.36
C GLY A 284 13.62 -6.48 24.08
N ALA A 285 14.52 -6.05 24.97
CA ALA A 285 15.15 -4.74 24.92
C ALA A 285 16.53 -4.70 25.61
N ASP A 286 17.09 -5.86 25.94
CA ASP A 286 18.36 -5.99 26.64
C ASP A 286 19.54 -5.78 25.66
N ASP A 287 19.43 -6.29 24.43
CA ASP A 287 20.50 -6.22 23.43
C ASP A 287 20.54 -4.92 22.61
N SER A 288 21.71 -4.60 22.04
CA SER A 288 22.02 -3.28 21.46
C SER A 288 21.34 -2.94 20.12
N GLY A 289 20.74 -3.90 19.43
CA GLY A 289 20.15 -3.69 18.10
C GLY A 289 19.06 -2.63 18.11
N LYS A 290 18.87 -1.94 16.99
CA LYS A 290 17.86 -0.87 16.82
C LYS A 290 16.99 -1.10 15.59
N LEU A 291 15.70 -0.83 15.75
CA LEU A 291 14.72 -0.78 14.66
C LEU A 291 14.63 0.64 14.08
N THR A 292 14.71 0.77 12.76
CA THR A 292 14.31 1.99 12.04
C THR A 292 13.25 1.60 11.02
N ALA A 293 12.03 2.09 11.20
CA ALA A 293 10.96 2.00 10.21
C ALA A 293 10.72 3.39 9.63
N VAL A 294 10.91 3.56 8.32
CA VAL A 294 10.87 4.87 7.65
C VAL A 294 10.33 4.75 6.23
N ALA A 295 9.59 5.73 5.73
CA ALA A 295 9.07 5.76 4.36
C ALA A 295 8.17 4.57 3.99
N ASN A 296 7.36 4.06 4.94
CA ASN A 296 6.47 2.92 4.71
C ASN A 296 4.99 3.33 4.67
N ASN A 297 4.17 2.55 3.98
CA ASN A 297 2.72 2.55 4.17
C ASN A 297 2.33 1.47 5.18
N ILE A 298 1.63 1.84 6.24
CA ILE A 298 1.20 0.94 7.32
C ILE A 298 -0.33 1.04 7.43
N LEU A 299 -1.03 0.17 6.71
CA LEU A 299 -2.49 0.24 6.54
C LEU A 299 -3.16 -1.09 6.90
N GLY A 300 -4.41 -1.07 7.36
CA GLY A 300 -5.24 -2.28 7.50
C GLY A 300 -4.74 -3.37 8.47
N ASN A 301 -3.74 -3.08 9.31
CA ASN A 301 -3.26 -4.03 10.33
C ASN A 301 -4.17 -3.95 11.57
N THR A 302 -4.67 -5.08 12.05
CA THR A 302 -5.81 -5.08 13.01
C THR A 302 -5.41 -5.06 14.48
N TRP A 303 -4.13 -5.22 14.80
CA TRP A 303 -3.66 -5.28 16.18
C TRP A 303 -3.16 -3.93 16.70
N ALA A 304 -3.40 -3.67 17.98
CA ALA A 304 -2.90 -2.49 18.68
C ALA A 304 -1.86 -2.91 19.75
N PRO A 305 -0.68 -2.27 19.80
CA PRO A 305 -0.18 -1.27 18.85
C PRO A 305 0.08 -1.89 17.47
N ILE A 306 0.15 -1.08 16.40
CA ILE A 306 0.49 -1.56 15.06
C ILE A 306 2.00 -1.84 14.97
N ILE A 307 2.84 -1.00 15.59
CA ILE A 307 4.28 -1.23 15.76
C ILE A 307 4.66 -1.23 17.25
N GLU A 308 5.43 -2.23 17.68
CA GLU A 308 6.00 -2.33 19.03
C GLU A 308 7.54 -2.30 18.96
N CYS A 309 8.16 -1.34 19.64
CA CYS A 309 9.62 -1.17 19.63
C CYS A 309 10.33 -1.70 20.88
N GLY A 310 9.61 -2.29 21.84
CA GLY A 310 10.16 -2.91 23.06
C GLY A 310 10.56 -1.90 24.14
N SER A 311 11.27 -0.83 23.76
CA SER A 311 11.69 0.30 24.60
C SER A 311 11.98 1.55 23.74
N PRO A 312 11.72 2.78 24.22
CA PRO A 312 11.88 4.01 23.42
C PRO A 312 13.23 4.12 22.70
N ASN A 313 14.34 3.76 23.36
CA ASN A 313 15.68 3.87 22.79
C ASN A 313 16.04 2.79 21.76
N LYS A 314 15.10 1.90 21.43
CA LYS A 314 15.31 0.71 20.59
C LYS A 314 14.61 0.77 19.23
N GLY A 315 13.77 1.78 18.99
CA GLY A 315 13.08 1.90 17.72
C GLY A 315 12.69 3.33 17.35
N THR A 316 12.83 3.67 16.08
CA THR A 316 12.37 4.95 15.51
C THR A 316 11.39 4.69 14.36
N VAL A 317 10.28 5.43 14.34
CA VAL A 317 9.15 5.20 13.40
C VAL A 317 8.71 6.49 12.66
N ASP A 318 9.65 7.40 12.43
CA ASP A 318 9.40 8.65 11.68
C ASP A 318 9.13 8.38 10.19
N HIS A 319 8.40 9.29 9.56
CA HIS A 319 8.11 9.30 8.12
C HIS A 319 7.41 8.05 7.58
N ASN A 320 6.45 7.52 8.33
CA ASN A 320 5.56 6.47 7.84
C ASN A 320 4.14 7.03 7.68
N PHE A 321 3.38 6.48 6.73
CA PHE A 321 1.94 6.72 6.61
C PHE A 321 1.19 5.66 7.41
N TRP A 322 0.37 6.10 8.37
CA TRP A 322 -0.35 5.23 9.30
C TRP A 322 -1.84 5.07 8.96
N GLY A 323 -2.30 5.74 7.91
CA GLY A 323 -3.71 5.94 7.60
C GLY A 323 -4.22 7.31 8.04
N THR A 324 -5.28 7.78 7.40
CA THR A 324 -5.88 9.09 7.66
C THR A 324 -6.29 9.23 9.12
N GLY A 325 -5.85 10.31 9.77
CA GLY A 325 -6.16 10.61 11.18
C GLY A 325 -5.45 9.73 12.21
N ILE A 326 -4.53 8.85 11.80
CA ILE A 326 -3.77 7.98 12.70
C ILE A 326 -2.35 8.55 12.87
N SER A 327 -1.89 8.63 14.12
CA SER A 327 -0.56 9.15 14.46
C SER A 327 0.32 8.05 15.06
N PRO A 328 1.66 8.17 15.00
CA PRO A 328 2.55 7.22 15.66
C PRO A 328 2.34 7.18 17.18
N ALA A 329 1.83 8.25 17.79
CA ALA A 329 1.52 8.29 19.22
C ALA A 329 0.42 7.30 19.63
N THR A 330 -0.54 7.02 18.74
CA THR A 330 -1.65 6.07 19.00
C THR A 330 -1.41 4.70 18.35
N ALA A 331 -0.67 4.67 17.24
CA ALA A 331 -0.41 3.46 16.46
C ALA A 331 0.86 2.70 16.85
N SER A 332 1.80 3.32 17.57
CA SER A 332 3.03 2.67 18.02
C SER A 332 3.10 2.60 19.55
N ASN A 333 3.89 1.65 20.06
CA ASN A 333 4.19 1.55 21.47
C ASN A 333 5.70 1.47 21.71
N ARG A 334 6.15 2.21 22.72
CA ARG A 334 7.57 2.29 23.14
C ARG A 334 8.53 2.61 21.99
N CYS A 335 8.09 3.36 20.99
CA CYS A 335 8.92 3.83 19.88
C CYS A 335 9.26 5.32 20.09
N THR A 336 10.41 5.75 19.58
CA THR A 336 10.72 7.17 19.38
C THR A 336 10.11 7.64 18.06
N PHE A 337 9.48 8.82 18.11
CA PHE A 337 9.04 9.55 16.93
C PHE A 337 9.15 11.06 17.18
N THR A 338 9.23 11.82 16.09
CA THR A 338 9.21 13.27 16.05
C THR A 338 7.80 13.73 15.68
N GLU A 339 7.21 14.61 16.48
CA GLU A 339 5.91 15.20 16.17
C GLU A 339 5.95 15.94 14.81
N GLY A 340 4.92 15.71 13.99
CA GLY A 340 4.81 16.24 12.63
C GLY A 340 5.62 15.49 11.56
N ALA A 341 6.42 14.48 11.92
CA ALA A 341 7.22 13.72 10.95
C ALA A 341 6.46 12.55 10.30
N GLN A 342 5.17 12.34 10.59
CA GLN A 342 4.35 11.33 9.92
C GLN A 342 4.05 11.77 8.48
N LEU A 343 3.89 10.83 7.55
CA LEU A 343 3.47 11.16 6.19
C LEU A 343 1.99 11.55 6.19
N GLY A 344 1.64 12.59 5.43
CA GLY A 344 0.26 13.11 5.37
C GLY A 344 -0.67 12.36 4.42
N ALA A 345 -0.14 11.54 3.52
CA ALA A 345 -0.86 10.73 2.54
C ALA A 345 -0.15 9.39 2.31
N ALA A 346 -0.84 8.43 1.70
CA ALA A 346 -0.23 7.18 1.30
C ALA A 346 0.85 7.41 0.25
N VAL A 347 1.99 6.73 0.38
CA VAL A 347 2.97 6.66 -0.72
C VAL A 347 2.36 5.78 -1.82
N LEU A 348 2.54 6.13 -3.10
CA LEU A 348 2.03 5.32 -4.21
C LEU A 348 2.54 3.88 -4.10
N THR A 349 1.63 2.92 -4.17
CA THR A 349 1.98 1.50 -4.15
C THR A 349 2.59 1.07 -5.48
N GLN A 350 3.49 0.08 -5.41
CA GLN A 350 4.06 -0.59 -6.57
C GLN A 350 3.66 -2.07 -6.58
N LEU A 351 4.13 -2.83 -7.58
CA LEU A 351 3.98 -4.30 -7.59
C LEU A 351 4.55 -4.95 -6.31
N ALA A 352 5.60 -4.34 -5.72
CA ALA A 352 6.11 -4.66 -4.39
C ALA A 352 6.50 -3.37 -3.66
N GLY A 353 5.98 -3.18 -2.46
CA GLY A 353 6.26 -2.00 -1.64
C GLY A 353 5.64 -0.71 -2.16
N VAL A 354 6.32 0.41 -1.91
CA VAL A 354 5.86 1.76 -2.25
C VAL A 354 6.92 2.55 -3.00
N GLN A 355 6.50 3.58 -3.72
CA GLN A 355 7.36 4.43 -4.55
C GLN A 355 8.15 5.45 -3.71
N GLY A 356 9.24 4.99 -3.13
CA GLY A 356 10.24 5.85 -2.48
C GLY A 356 11.67 5.50 -2.89
N GLU A 357 12.54 6.51 -2.84
CA GLU A 357 13.95 6.41 -3.19
C GLU A 357 14.82 7.04 -2.10
N ARG A 358 15.95 6.41 -1.78
CA ARG A 358 16.97 7.00 -0.91
C ARG A 358 18.10 7.55 -1.76
N ALA A 359 18.08 8.87 -1.99
CA ALA A 359 19.00 9.56 -2.88
C ALA A 359 20.27 10.02 -2.16
N GLN A 360 21.41 9.97 -2.85
CA GLN A 360 22.61 10.69 -2.43
C GLN A 360 22.62 12.08 -3.10
N VAL A 361 22.67 13.12 -2.29
CA VAL A 361 22.77 14.50 -2.75
C VAL A 361 24.23 14.85 -2.94
N ARG A 362 24.62 15.05 -4.20
CA ARG A 362 25.99 15.33 -4.62
C ARG A 362 26.01 16.60 -5.47
N THR A 363 27.20 17.03 -5.89
CA THR A 363 27.33 18.14 -6.85
C THR A 363 26.74 17.77 -8.22
N ALA A 364 26.89 16.50 -8.62
CA ALA A 364 26.21 15.93 -9.77
C ALA A 364 24.72 15.73 -9.46
N SER A 365 23.86 15.98 -10.46
CA SER A 365 22.42 15.77 -10.34
C SER A 365 22.08 14.28 -10.24
N THR A 366 21.27 13.95 -9.24
CA THR A 366 20.65 12.64 -9.08
C THR A 366 19.19 12.74 -9.52
N SER A 367 18.81 12.01 -10.57
CA SER A 367 17.43 11.92 -11.06
C SER A 367 16.67 10.83 -10.30
N LEU A 368 15.43 11.12 -9.93
CA LEU A 368 14.51 10.26 -9.20
C LEU A 368 13.22 10.09 -10.01
N PHE A 369 12.51 8.97 -9.80
CA PHE A 369 11.19 8.71 -10.39
C PHE A 369 11.13 8.93 -11.92
N GLY A 370 12.13 8.44 -12.64
CA GLY A 370 12.16 8.55 -14.11
C GLY A 370 12.46 9.95 -14.67
N GLY A 371 12.85 10.90 -13.83
CA GLY A 371 13.16 12.28 -14.26
C GLY A 371 12.21 13.35 -13.74
N ASP A 372 11.13 12.96 -13.07
CA ASP A 372 10.11 13.88 -12.55
C ASP A 372 10.66 14.79 -11.43
N LEU A 373 11.67 14.30 -10.71
CA LEU A 373 12.40 15.06 -9.69
C LEU A 373 13.90 14.84 -9.86
N SER A 374 14.68 15.89 -9.63
CA SER A 374 16.14 15.75 -9.48
C SER A 374 16.66 16.55 -8.29
N VAL A 375 17.68 16.00 -7.64
CA VAL A 375 18.31 16.61 -6.46
C VAL A 375 19.82 16.73 -6.65
N ARG A 376 20.38 17.84 -6.16
CA ARG A 376 21.83 18.07 -6.07
C ARG A 376 22.13 19.07 -4.96
N ARG A 377 23.41 19.29 -4.69
CA ARG A 377 23.91 20.37 -3.84
C ARG A 377 24.89 21.24 -4.62
N SER A 378 25.05 22.49 -4.21
CA SER A 378 26.13 23.37 -4.66
C SER A 378 27.11 23.74 -3.54
N ALA A 379 26.71 23.57 -2.29
CA ALA A 379 27.48 23.84 -1.08
C ALA A 379 27.57 22.59 -0.18
N GLY A 380 28.38 22.66 0.87
CA GLY A 380 28.53 21.58 1.85
C GLY A 380 29.17 20.28 1.32
N ALA A 381 28.93 19.19 2.05
CA ALA A 381 29.39 17.83 1.71
C ALA A 381 28.22 16.94 1.29
N ASP A 382 28.49 15.74 0.77
CA ASP A 382 27.45 14.80 0.36
C ASP A 382 26.62 14.31 1.56
N TYR A 383 25.32 14.18 1.36
CA TYR A 383 24.37 13.66 2.35
C TYR A 383 23.26 12.85 1.68
N ALA A 384 22.47 12.12 2.47
CA ALA A 384 21.37 11.31 1.97
C ALA A 384 20.01 12.00 2.18
N LEU A 385 19.10 11.80 1.24
CA LEU A 385 17.68 12.12 1.37
C LEU A 385 16.84 10.85 1.21
N TYR A 386 15.71 10.83 1.88
CA TYR A 386 14.56 10.04 1.48
C TYR A 386 13.64 10.93 0.66
N VAL A 387 13.10 10.38 -0.43
CA VAL A 387 11.99 10.98 -1.16
C VAL A 387 10.93 9.94 -1.37
N VAL A 388 9.68 10.27 -1.07
CA VAL A 388 8.52 9.42 -1.33
C VAL A 388 7.55 10.14 -2.27
N ASN A 389 6.94 9.40 -3.19
CA ASN A 389 5.97 9.92 -4.14
C ASN A 389 4.55 9.51 -3.73
N HIS A 390 3.68 10.50 -3.50
CA HIS A 390 2.27 10.30 -3.16
C HIS A 390 1.36 10.29 -4.40
N GLY A 391 1.89 10.64 -5.57
CA GLY A 391 1.14 10.69 -6.82
C GLY A 391 0.39 12.00 -7.00
N GLN A 392 -0.71 11.98 -7.76
CA GLN A 392 -1.55 13.13 -8.07
C GLN A 392 -2.97 12.68 -8.46
N GLY A 393 -3.90 13.62 -8.62
CA GLY A 393 -5.18 13.39 -9.29
C GLY A 393 -6.31 12.84 -8.41
N ALA A 394 -6.08 12.67 -7.10
CA ALA A 394 -7.10 12.29 -6.13
C ALA A 394 -6.82 12.94 -4.77
N GLU A 395 -7.86 13.20 -3.98
CA GLU A 395 -7.78 13.79 -2.64
C GLU A 395 -6.89 12.96 -1.69
N GLU A 396 -6.94 11.62 -1.80
CA GLU A 396 -6.13 10.68 -1.00
C GLU A 396 -4.61 10.80 -1.25
N ASN A 397 -4.20 11.42 -2.36
CA ASN A 397 -2.80 11.64 -2.71
C ASN A 397 -2.27 12.99 -2.19
N VAL A 398 -3.12 13.83 -1.59
CA VAL A 398 -2.75 15.15 -1.07
C VAL A 398 -2.31 15.01 0.39
N PRO A 399 -1.02 15.19 0.73
CA PRO A 399 -0.58 15.14 2.11
C PRO A 399 -1.27 16.22 2.93
N PHE A 400 -1.85 15.85 4.08
CA PHE A 400 -2.48 16.78 5.01
C PHE A 400 -3.61 17.61 4.38
N LEU A 401 -4.45 16.98 3.55
CA LEU A 401 -5.58 17.59 2.85
C LEU A 401 -6.42 18.55 3.73
N ASP A 402 -6.73 18.14 4.96
CA ASP A 402 -7.57 18.92 5.89
C ASP A 402 -6.88 20.18 6.46
N TYR A 403 -5.58 20.36 6.23
CA TYR A 403 -4.75 21.44 6.76
C TYR A 403 -4.15 22.34 5.67
N GLY A 404 -4.58 22.20 4.40
CA GLY A 404 -3.79 22.67 3.28
C GLY A 404 -4.52 23.20 2.03
N THR A 405 -4.70 24.53 2.01
CA THR A 405 -5.03 25.47 0.90
C THR A 405 -6.44 25.51 0.32
N GLU A 406 -6.73 26.70 -0.24
CA GLU A 406 -7.40 26.82 -1.53
C GLU A 406 -6.94 25.68 -2.46
N PRO A 407 -7.82 24.81 -2.91
CA PRO A 407 -7.45 23.52 -3.46
C PRO A 407 -6.56 23.68 -4.71
N ILE A 408 -5.52 22.84 -4.80
CA ILE A 408 -4.47 22.94 -5.80
C ILE A 408 -4.73 21.93 -6.92
N THR A 409 -4.78 22.40 -8.17
CA THR A 409 -4.68 21.54 -9.35
C THR A 409 -3.25 21.08 -9.52
N ALA A 410 -2.98 19.81 -9.27
CA ALA A 410 -1.65 19.22 -9.42
C ALA A 410 -1.15 19.33 -10.88
N CYS A 411 0.08 19.80 -11.05
CA CYS A 411 0.82 19.82 -12.32
C CYS A 411 2.10 18.97 -12.28
N GLY A 412 2.34 18.30 -11.15
CA GLY A 412 3.33 17.26 -10.95
C GLY A 412 2.81 16.30 -9.87
N ASN A 413 3.67 15.42 -9.35
CA ASN A 413 3.29 14.61 -8.20
C ASN A 413 3.59 15.33 -6.87
N PHE A 414 2.89 14.90 -5.82
CA PHE A 414 3.18 15.27 -4.44
C PHE A 414 4.37 14.45 -3.92
N TYR A 415 5.34 15.12 -3.32
CA TYR A 415 6.55 14.49 -2.78
C TYR A 415 6.80 14.91 -1.34
N ASP A 416 7.06 13.97 -0.44
CA ASP A 416 7.70 14.26 0.86
C ASP A 416 9.21 14.04 0.70
N ILE A 417 10.01 15.04 1.11
CA ILE A 417 11.48 15.01 1.02
C ILE A 417 12.06 15.24 2.40
N PHE A 418 12.83 14.31 2.95
CA PHE A 418 13.39 14.43 4.30
C PHE A 418 14.80 13.83 4.41
N LEU A 419 15.55 14.23 5.45
CA LEU A 419 16.95 13.86 5.61
C LEU A 419 17.12 12.37 5.91
N GLY A 420 17.96 11.70 5.14
CA GLY A 420 18.35 10.30 5.32
C GLY A 420 19.70 10.09 6.00
N SER A 421 20.37 11.18 6.40
CA SER A 421 21.60 11.20 7.18
C SER A 421 21.72 12.53 7.95
N ALA A 422 22.68 12.61 8.86
CA ALA A 422 23.04 13.89 9.46
C ALA A 422 23.44 14.92 8.38
N LEU A 423 23.01 16.17 8.55
CA LEU A 423 23.28 17.24 7.61
C LEU A 423 24.68 17.85 7.86
N PRO A 424 25.56 17.91 6.85
CA PRO A 424 26.84 18.61 6.99
C PRO A 424 26.64 20.13 7.12
N THR A 425 27.51 20.79 7.88
CA THR A 425 27.48 22.25 8.05
C THR A 425 27.57 22.99 6.72
N GLY A 426 26.72 24.00 6.51
CA GLY A 426 26.74 24.85 5.32
C GLY A 426 26.26 24.14 4.03
N SER A 427 25.48 23.07 4.16
CA SER A 427 24.87 22.39 3.02
C SER A 427 23.67 23.15 2.47
N ASP A 428 23.37 22.93 1.20
CA ASP A 428 22.15 23.32 0.50
C ASP A 428 21.48 22.08 -0.12
N LEU A 429 20.22 22.22 -0.51
CA LEU A 429 19.50 21.29 -1.37
C LEU A 429 18.97 22.04 -2.59
N ILE A 430 19.36 21.62 -3.77
CA ILE A 430 18.78 22.10 -5.03
C ILE A 430 17.89 20.98 -5.56
N ALA A 431 16.58 21.19 -5.49
CA ALA A 431 15.56 20.25 -5.95
C ALA A 431 14.81 20.84 -7.15
N SER A 432 14.71 20.07 -8.23
CA SER A 432 14.07 20.49 -9.48
C SER A 432 12.91 19.56 -9.82
N PHE A 433 11.71 20.13 -9.87
CA PHE A 433 10.44 19.45 -10.03
C PHE A 433 9.89 19.67 -11.44
N LYS A 434 9.46 18.61 -12.09
CA LYS A 434 8.75 18.67 -13.37
C LYS A 434 7.32 19.20 -13.20
N TYR A 435 6.85 19.92 -14.22
CA TYR A 435 5.46 20.38 -14.32
C TYR A 435 4.77 20.00 -15.64
N ASP A 436 5.35 19.06 -16.38
CA ASP A 436 4.90 18.62 -17.69
C ASP A 436 3.82 17.54 -17.65
N LEU A 437 3.04 17.45 -16.55
CA LEU A 437 1.95 16.48 -16.38
C LEU A 437 0.96 16.46 -17.55
N ASN A 438 0.61 17.64 -18.07
CA ASN A 438 -0.20 17.80 -19.29
C ASN A 438 0.04 19.18 -19.94
N THR A 439 -0.50 19.38 -21.14
CA THR A 439 -0.33 20.64 -21.91
C THR A 439 -0.98 21.84 -21.24
N SER A 440 -2.11 21.66 -20.55
CA SER A 440 -2.79 22.75 -19.82
C SER A 440 -1.92 23.31 -18.69
N CYS A 441 -1.27 22.43 -17.93
CA CYS A 441 -0.31 22.82 -16.91
C CYS A 441 0.84 23.65 -17.51
N GLN A 442 1.42 23.17 -18.61
CA GLN A 442 2.52 23.88 -19.28
C GLN A 442 2.07 25.27 -19.76
N GLU A 443 0.93 25.37 -20.44
CA GLU A 443 0.40 26.63 -20.97
C GLU A 443 0.15 27.68 -19.88
N VAL A 444 -0.46 27.27 -18.75
CA VAL A 444 -0.76 28.19 -17.65
C VAL A 444 0.51 28.58 -16.90
N ILE A 445 1.37 27.60 -16.56
CA ILE A 445 2.62 27.86 -15.82
C ILE A 445 3.58 28.73 -16.63
N GLU A 446 3.62 28.59 -17.96
CA GLU A 446 4.49 29.41 -18.83
C GLU A 446 3.91 30.78 -19.14
N SER A 447 2.71 31.11 -18.64
CA SER A 447 2.08 32.40 -18.84
C SER A 447 2.80 33.54 -18.08
N PRO A 448 2.57 34.82 -18.45
CA PRO A 448 3.09 35.98 -17.72
C PRO A 448 2.67 36.08 -16.25
N ASN A 449 1.68 35.30 -15.80
CA ASN A 449 1.26 35.26 -14.40
C ASN A 449 2.22 34.43 -13.52
N TYR A 450 3.00 33.54 -14.13
CA TYR A 450 3.85 32.55 -13.45
C TYR A 450 5.28 32.58 -14.00
N CYS A 451 5.75 31.54 -14.70
CA CYS A 451 7.11 31.44 -15.20
C CYS A 451 7.39 32.34 -16.42
N GLY A 452 6.36 32.87 -17.08
CA GLY A 452 6.52 33.84 -18.17
C GLY A 452 7.00 35.21 -17.66
N GLN A 453 6.75 35.54 -16.39
CA GLN A 453 7.44 36.63 -15.71
C GLN A 453 8.64 36.04 -14.96
N GLN A 454 9.86 36.44 -15.30
CA GLN A 454 11.09 35.87 -14.70
C GLN A 454 11.59 36.64 -13.48
N SER A 455 10.82 37.62 -13.00
CA SER A 455 11.28 38.64 -12.04
C SER A 455 10.80 38.43 -10.61
N ASN A 456 9.71 37.70 -10.40
CA ASN A 456 9.06 37.56 -9.11
C ASN A 456 8.86 36.07 -8.74
N PRO A 457 9.80 35.46 -8.00
CA PRO A 457 9.72 34.07 -7.57
C PRO A 457 8.53 33.75 -6.66
N SER A 458 7.97 34.75 -5.97
CA SER A 458 6.79 34.55 -5.09
C SER A 458 5.54 34.12 -5.85
N LEU A 459 5.51 34.27 -7.18
CA LEU A 459 4.39 33.81 -7.99
C LEU A 459 4.54 32.38 -8.46
N TYR A 460 5.74 31.79 -8.44
CA TYR A 460 5.96 30.48 -9.04
C TYR A 460 5.18 29.36 -8.31
N PRO A 461 4.49 28.47 -9.05
CA PRO A 461 3.51 27.53 -8.49
C PRO A 461 4.15 26.28 -7.84
N LEU A 462 5.28 26.43 -7.15
CA LEU A 462 5.89 25.39 -6.33
C LEU A 462 5.48 25.60 -4.88
N TRP A 463 4.73 24.66 -4.33
CA TRP A 463 4.14 24.73 -3.01
C TRP A 463 4.83 23.79 -2.02
N TRP A 464 4.76 24.16 -0.75
CA TRP A 464 5.21 23.36 0.38
C TRP A 464 4.29 23.54 1.59
N PHE A 465 4.34 22.60 2.54
CA PHE A 465 3.56 22.67 3.78
C PHE A 465 4.41 22.35 5.03
N ASP A 466 4.11 22.98 6.16
CA ASP A 466 4.76 22.71 7.45
C ASP A 466 3.75 22.08 8.44
N PRO A 467 3.72 20.75 8.59
CA PRO A 467 2.78 20.08 9.47
C PRO A 467 3.16 20.19 10.95
N LYS A 468 4.39 20.60 11.29
CA LYS A 468 4.89 20.60 12.67
C LYS A 468 4.56 21.88 13.40
N THR A 469 4.95 23.01 12.83
CA THR A 469 4.80 24.29 13.53
C THR A 469 3.49 24.98 13.16
N GLN A 470 2.85 24.55 12.06
CA GLN A 470 1.70 25.22 11.46
C GLN A 470 1.94 26.73 11.32
N LEU A 471 3.20 27.14 11.07
CA LEU A 471 3.57 28.53 10.82
C LEU A 471 2.83 29.12 9.61
N MET A 472 2.31 28.24 8.76
CA MET A 472 1.30 28.53 7.74
C MET A 472 0.03 27.75 8.10
N GLU A 473 -1.13 28.40 8.07
CA GLU A 473 -2.43 27.74 8.23
C GLU A 473 -2.81 26.88 6.99
N SER A 474 -1.99 26.91 5.93
CA SER A 474 -2.17 26.21 4.65
C SER A 474 -0.84 26.03 3.90
N TRP A 475 -0.82 25.35 2.74
CA TRP A 475 0.36 25.34 1.85
C TRP A 475 0.72 26.75 1.37
N GLY A 476 2.02 27.00 1.29
CA GLY A 476 2.58 28.24 0.78
C GLY A 476 3.47 28.02 -0.43
N ARG A 477 3.65 29.03 -1.27
CA ARG A 477 4.59 28.99 -2.40
C ARG A 477 6.01 29.19 -1.91
N ALA A 478 6.92 28.33 -2.33
CA ALA A 478 8.31 28.33 -1.85
C ALA A 478 9.06 29.66 -2.03
N GLY A 479 8.71 30.48 -3.04
CA GLY A 479 9.35 31.76 -3.29
C GLY A 479 8.72 32.96 -2.57
N GLU A 480 7.62 32.77 -1.85
CA GLU A 480 6.93 33.85 -1.12
C GLU A 480 7.38 33.92 0.35
N SER A 481 7.24 35.10 0.97
CA SER A 481 7.61 35.28 2.38
C SER A 481 6.50 34.77 3.31
N HIS A 482 6.86 34.00 4.33
CA HIS A 482 5.93 33.44 5.33
C HIS A 482 6.29 33.91 6.73
N SER A 483 5.30 34.45 7.45
CA SER A 483 5.46 34.84 8.86
C SER A 483 6.67 35.74 9.14
N GLY A 484 6.96 36.66 8.21
CA GLY A 484 8.07 37.61 8.29
C GLY A 484 9.45 37.03 7.90
N GLN A 485 9.54 35.75 7.55
CA GLN A 485 10.73 35.12 6.99
C GLN A 485 10.67 35.13 5.45
N PRO A 486 11.80 35.34 4.76
CA PRO A 486 11.82 35.31 3.31
C PRO A 486 11.57 33.90 2.77
N GLY A 487 10.98 33.81 1.57
CA GLY A 487 10.92 32.57 0.80
C GLY A 487 12.30 32.15 0.28
N GLN A 488 12.39 30.93 -0.23
CA GLN A 488 13.59 30.39 -0.84
C GLN A 488 13.80 30.89 -2.28
N SER A 489 15.03 30.71 -2.78
CA SER A 489 15.32 30.96 -4.19
C SER A 489 14.63 29.92 -5.07
N VAL A 490 13.76 30.39 -5.98
CA VAL A 490 13.02 29.54 -6.93
C VAL A 490 13.24 30.05 -8.35
N VAL A 491 13.50 29.14 -9.29
CA VAL A 491 13.78 29.44 -10.70
C VAL A 491 12.95 28.52 -11.61
N CYS A 492 12.29 29.09 -12.62
CA CYS A 492 11.65 28.32 -13.69
C CYS A 492 12.60 28.10 -14.87
N ASP A 493 12.59 26.89 -15.43
CA ASP A 493 13.15 26.57 -16.74
C ASP A 493 12.01 26.06 -17.64
N THR A 494 11.65 26.85 -18.65
CA THR A 494 10.57 26.55 -19.60
C THR A 494 11.02 25.64 -20.75
N ASN A 495 12.32 25.40 -20.91
CA ASN A 495 12.83 24.43 -21.87
C ASN A 495 12.82 23.02 -21.25
N GLN A 496 13.27 22.92 -20.00
CA GLN A 496 13.28 21.66 -19.26
C GLN A 496 11.94 21.34 -18.61
N LYS A 497 10.99 22.28 -18.60
CA LYS A 497 9.69 22.15 -17.93
C LYS A 497 9.84 21.86 -16.42
N THR A 498 10.74 22.60 -15.77
CA THR A 498 11.04 22.43 -14.34
C THR A 498 10.92 23.71 -13.54
N ILE A 499 10.50 23.60 -12.29
CA ILE A 499 10.68 24.63 -11.26
C ILE A 499 11.71 24.11 -10.26
N THR A 500 12.78 24.87 -10.04
CA THR A 500 13.89 24.51 -9.16
C THR A 500 13.89 25.40 -7.92
N ILE A 501 13.93 24.79 -6.74
CA ILE A 501 14.14 25.45 -5.46
C ILE A 501 15.56 25.18 -4.96
N THR A 502 16.19 26.20 -4.38
CA THR A 502 17.40 26.05 -3.57
C THR A 502 17.03 26.27 -2.11
N ILE A 503 17.09 25.22 -1.30
CA ILE A 503 16.76 25.19 0.12
C ILE A 503 18.05 25.26 0.92
N ASP A 504 18.21 26.31 1.70
CA ASP A 504 19.30 26.51 2.65
C ASP A 504 18.77 26.93 4.02
N GLN A 505 19.54 27.70 4.80
CA GLN A 505 19.12 28.19 6.12
C GLN A 505 18.60 29.64 6.12
N SER A 506 18.51 30.30 4.96
CA SER A 506 18.22 31.74 4.83
C SER A 506 16.74 32.10 4.81
N GLY A 507 15.88 31.15 4.42
CA GLY A 507 14.44 31.34 4.26
C GLY A 507 13.63 30.08 4.57
N ARG A 508 12.35 30.08 4.17
CA ARG A 508 11.39 28.98 4.36
C ARG A 508 10.96 28.38 3.01
N PRO A 509 10.90 27.04 2.84
CA PRO A 509 11.31 26.03 3.82
C PRO A 509 12.81 26.07 4.11
N ASN A 510 13.18 25.77 5.34
CA ASN A 510 14.53 25.77 5.87
C ASN A 510 15.07 24.34 5.91
N LEU A 511 16.31 24.17 5.46
CA LEU A 511 16.94 22.86 5.30
C LEU A 511 17.04 22.06 6.62
N THR A 512 17.26 22.74 7.75
CA THR A 512 17.44 22.09 9.05
C THR A 512 16.14 22.03 9.84
N GLN A 513 15.30 23.06 9.73
CA GLN A 513 14.13 23.23 10.59
C GLN A 513 12.87 22.56 10.02
N ASP A 514 12.71 22.55 8.69
CA ASP A 514 11.43 22.20 8.06
C ASP A 514 11.51 20.97 7.17
N LEU A 515 12.64 20.77 6.47
CA LEU A 515 12.71 19.77 5.40
C LEU A 515 12.27 18.39 5.91
N ASN A 516 12.59 18.03 7.16
CA ASN A 516 12.18 16.75 7.74
C ASN A 516 10.66 16.57 7.95
N GLN A 517 9.83 17.52 7.59
CA GLN A 517 8.37 17.43 7.72
C GLN A 517 7.64 17.96 6.48
N THR A 518 8.36 18.33 5.42
CA THR A 518 7.79 19.15 4.35
C THR A 518 7.44 18.32 3.11
N PRO A 519 6.14 18.26 2.72
CA PRO A 519 5.75 17.85 1.39
C PRO A 519 5.82 19.01 0.39
N PHE A 520 5.95 18.67 -0.89
CA PHE A 520 6.09 19.59 -2.02
C PHE A 520 5.17 19.19 -3.18
N ILE A 521 4.72 20.18 -3.95
CA ILE A 521 3.98 19.98 -5.20
C ILE A 521 4.20 21.15 -6.15
N VAL A 522 4.28 20.88 -7.46
CA VAL A 522 4.03 21.92 -8.46
C VAL A 522 2.56 21.87 -8.86
N GLY A 523 1.83 22.97 -8.69
CA GLY A 523 0.39 22.99 -8.95
C GLY A 523 -0.22 24.39 -9.01
N LEU A 524 -1.35 24.51 -9.68
CA LEU A 524 -2.05 25.77 -9.89
C LEU A 524 -3.13 25.94 -8.81
N PRO A 525 -3.35 27.13 -8.25
CA PRO A 525 -4.51 27.37 -7.38
C PRO A 525 -5.78 27.15 -8.21
N LEU A 526 -6.80 26.49 -7.63
CA LEU A 526 -8.09 26.36 -8.32
C LEU A 526 -8.73 27.75 -8.51
N PRO A 527 -9.37 27.99 -9.65
CA PRO A 527 -10.13 29.21 -9.86
C PRO A 527 -11.24 29.31 -8.80
N LEU A 528 -11.39 30.48 -8.17
CA LEU A 528 -12.49 30.78 -7.27
C LEU A 528 -13.84 30.73 -8.02
N GLY A 529 -14.89 30.27 -7.34
CA GLY A 529 -16.25 30.18 -7.89
C GLY A 529 -16.63 28.76 -8.28
N VAL A 530 -17.37 28.60 -9.39
CA VAL A 530 -17.85 27.29 -9.84
C VAL A 530 -17.54 27.07 -11.31
N GLU A 531 -17.38 25.80 -11.67
CA GLU A 531 -17.48 25.36 -13.06
C GLU A 531 -18.84 24.67 -13.23
N LEU A 532 -19.62 25.05 -14.24
CA LEU A 532 -20.89 24.37 -14.54
C LEU A 532 -20.65 23.22 -15.53
N THR A 533 -21.49 22.19 -15.46
CA THR A 533 -21.59 21.17 -16.51
C THR A 533 -21.90 21.80 -17.87
N GLU A 534 -21.70 21.05 -18.97
CA GLU A 534 -22.02 21.53 -20.33
C GLU A 534 -23.47 22.01 -20.48
N GLU A 535 -24.41 21.47 -19.71
CA GLU A 535 -25.81 21.92 -19.69
C GLU A 535 -25.95 23.33 -19.10
N GLY A 536 -25.07 23.72 -18.18
CA GLY A 536 -25.03 25.05 -17.59
C GLY A 536 -26.21 25.35 -16.66
N PHE A 537 -26.50 26.65 -16.51
CA PHE A 537 -27.70 27.13 -15.82
C PHE A 537 -28.86 27.14 -16.81
N THR A 538 -29.92 26.39 -16.51
CA THR A 538 -31.08 26.19 -17.38
C THR A 538 -32.38 26.41 -16.62
N GLY A 539 -33.49 26.51 -17.35
CA GLY A 539 -34.81 26.64 -16.74
C GLY A 539 -35.92 26.32 -17.72
N SER A 540 -37.07 25.94 -17.17
CA SER A 540 -38.27 25.59 -17.94
C SER A 540 -39.52 26.20 -17.32
N TYR A 541 -40.50 26.53 -18.16
CA TYR A 541 -41.80 27.01 -17.70
C TYR A 541 -42.73 25.83 -17.43
N HIS A 542 -43.35 25.79 -16.25
CA HIS A 542 -44.35 24.80 -15.89
C HIS A 542 -45.52 25.50 -15.20
N TYR A 543 -46.69 25.60 -15.86
CA TYR A 543 -47.94 26.19 -15.36
C TYR A 543 -47.79 27.22 -14.22
N ASN A 544 -47.67 28.51 -14.56
CA ASN A 544 -47.47 29.64 -13.62
C ASN A 544 -46.17 29.64 -12.78
N GLN A 545 -45.22 28.74 -13.03
CA GLN A 545 -43.91 28.75 -12.38
C GLN A 545 -42.75 28.60 -13.38
N ALA A 546 -41.54 28.98 -12.97
CA ALA A 546 -40.30 28.62 -13.64
C ALA A 546 -39.47 27.69 -12.74
N ASP A 547 -39.13 26.51 -13.26
CA ASP A 547 -38.25 25.55 -12.61
C ASP A 547 -36.84 25.71 -13.20
N LEU A 548 -35.90 26.18 -12.37
CA LEU A 548 -34.52 26.48 -12.73
C LEU A 548 -33.60 25.40 -12.18
N THR A 549 -32.62 24.98 -12.97
CA THR A 549 -31.69 23.90 -12.61
C THR A 549 -30.27 24.21 -13.07
N TRP A 550 -29.28 23.85 -12.25
CA TRP A 550 -27.88 23.85 -12.63
C TRP A 550 -27.14 22.72 -11.93
N THR A 551 -26.10 22.25 -12.59
CA THR A 551 -25.18 21.25 -12.03
C THR A 551 -23.77 21.81 -12.15
N THR A 552 -23.06 21.85 -11.03
CA THR A 552 -21.63 22.22 -10.99
C THR A 552 -20.78 20.97 -11.25
N ILE A 553 -19.60 21.17 -11.85
CA ILE A 553 -18.51 20.19 -11.92
C ILE A 553 -17.64 20.31 -10.67
N SER A 554 -17.40 21.55 -10.23
CA SER A 554 -16.58 21.91 -9.07
C SER A 554 -17.10 23.19 -8.40
N GLU A 555 -16.87 23.30 -7.09
CA GLU A 555 -17.25 24.46 -6.27
C GLU A 555 -16.09 24.85 -5.35
N ASN A 556 -15.40 25.94 -5.66
CA ASN A 556 -14.25 26.40 -4.89
C ASN A 556 -14.54 27.70 -4.13
N ASN A 557 -14.47 27.61 -2.80
CA ASN A 557 -14.64 28.71 -1.84
C ASN A 557 -15.93 29.55 -2.08
N ILE A 558 -17.05 28.86 -2.27
CA ILE A 558 -18.37 29.48 -2.40
C ILE A 558 -19.17 29.30 -1.11
N GLY A 559 -19.98 30.29 -0.74
CA GLY A 559 -21.03 30.14 0.27
C GLY A 559 -22.32 29.57 -0.32
N GLY A 560 -22.51 29.75 -1.63
CA GLY A 560 -23.65 29.19 -2.36
C GLY A 560 -24.11 30.08 -3.51
N PHE A 561 -25.40 30.03 -3.80
CA PHE A 561 -26.01 30.64 -4.97
C PHE A 561 -27.21 31.53 -4.63
N HIS A 562 -27.38 32.57 -5.43
CA HIS A 562 -28.62 33.34 -5.52
C HIS A 562 -29.21 33.27 -6.93
N ILE A 563 -30.53 33.21 -6.99
CA ILE A 563 -31.28 33.39 -8.23
C ILE A 563 -31.71 34.83 -8.35
N LEU A 564 -31.37 35.46 -9.47
CA LEU A 564 -31.82 36.80 -9.78
C LEU A 564 -32.80 36.79 -10.94
N ARG A 565 -33.80 37.65 -10.89
CA ARG A 565 -34.81 37.81 -11.93
C ARG A 565 -34.90 39.25 -12.43
N SER A 566 -35.16 39.41 -13.73
CA SER A 566 -35.56 40.67 -14.36
C SER A 566 -36.68 40.45 -15.38
N GLU A 567 -37.49 41.47 -15.64
CA GLU A 567 -38.47 41.48 -16.75
C GLU A 567 -37.87 42.06 -18.04
N SER A 568 -36.59 42.45 -18.03
CA SER A 568 -35.84 42.97 -19.18
C SER A 568 -34.47 42.31 -19.27
N SER A 569 -34.03 41.97 -20.48
CA SER A 569 -32.74 41.28 -20.68
C SER A 569 -31.55 42.06 -20.09
N ASN A 570 -31.63 43.39 -20.17
CA ASN A 570 -30.63 44.34 -19.67
C ASN A 570 -31.12 45.12 -18.43
N GLY A 571 -32.27 44.74 -17.88
CA GLY A 571 -32.86 45.43 -16.72
C GLY A 571 -32.10 45.15 -15.42
N PRO A 572 -32.38 45.89 -14.34
CA PRO A 572 -31.85 45.52 -13.04
C PRO A 572 -32.35 44.11 -12.68
N TYR A 573 -31.42 43.28 -12.21
CA TYR A 573 -31.69 41.93 -11.73
C TYR A 573 -31.81 42.01 -10.20
N LEU A 574 -32.88 41.43 -9.65
CA LEU A 574 -33.12 41.40 -8.21
C LEU A 574 -33.01 39.96 -7.72
N ARG A 575 -32.33 39.73 -6.59
CA ARG A 575 -32.32 38.43 -5.90
C ARG A 575 -33.76 38.07 -5.52
N ILE A 576 -34.21 36.90 -5.96
CA ILE A 576 -35.53 36.34 -5.63
C ILE A 576 -35.46 35.13 -4.70
N SER A 577 -34.28 34.54 -4.54
CA SER A 577 -34.02 33.44 -3.59
C SER A 577 -33.31 33.95 -2.33
N GLY A 578 -33.44 33.21 -1.23
CA GLY A 578 -32.41 33.20 -0.18
C GLY A 578 -31.12 32.56 -0.67
N LEU A 579 -30.11 32.45 0.21
CA LEU A 579 -28.87 31.73 -0.10
C LEU A 579 -29.20 30.24 -0.28
N ILE A 580 -28.84 29.69 -1.44
CA ILE A 580 -28.89 28.26 -1.71
C ILE A 580 -27.48 27.75 -1.44
N GLU A 581 -27.27 27.11 -0.29
CA GLU A 581 -25.94 26.69 0.15
C GLU A 581 -25.27 25.76 -0.87
N GLY A 582 -23.97 25.96 -1.09
CA GLY A 582 -23.16 25.02 -1.86
C GLY A 582 -23.10 23.67 -1.15
N MET A 583 -23.39 22.61 -1.89
CA MET A 583 -23.28 21.22 -1.47
C MET A 583 -22.02 20.56 -2.03
N GLY A 584 -21.37 21.18 -3.00
CA GLY A 584 -20.17 20.67 -3.64
C GLY A 584 -18.90 21.05 -2.89
N ASN A 585 -17.80 20.61 -3.47
CA ASN A 585 -16.45 20.98 -3.12
C ASN A 585 -15.65 21.17 -4.44
N PRO A 586 -14.38 21.54 -4.36
CA PRO A 586 -13.58 21.85 -5.53
C PRO A 586 -13.30 20.67 -6.48
N PHE A 587 -13.53 19.44 -6.01
CA PHE A 587 -13.34 18.19 -6.75
C PHE A 587 -14.66 17.49 -7.07
N LEU A 588 -15.77 17.89 -6.44
CA LEU A 588 -17.10 17.29 -6.56
C LEU A 588 -18.17 18.39 -6.61
N GLY A 589 -18.86 18.55 -7.74
CA GLY A 589 -19.99 19.48 -7.82
C GLY A 589 -21.28 18.96 -7.17
N GLY A 590 -22.33 19.78 -7.27
CA GLY A 590 -23.68 19.54 -6.77
C GLY A 590 -24.74 19.77 -7.85
N LEU A 591 -25.92 19.21 -7.60
CA LEU A 591 -27.12 19.42 -8.41
C LEU A 591 -28.10 20.30 -7.64
N TYR A 592 -28.54 21.38 -8.25
CA TYR A 592 -29.39 22.38 -7.60
C TYR A 592 -30.64 22.67 -8.43
N THR A 593 -31.71 23.01 -7.72
CA THR A 593 -33.00 23.37 -8.31
C THR A 593 -33.61 24.53 -7.55
N TYR A 594 -34.28 25.43 -8.27
CA TYR A 594 -35.07 26.52 -7.67
C TYR A 594 -36.34 26.75 -8.47
N THR A 595 -37.48 26.90 -7.77
CA THR A 595 -38.78 27.19 -8.40
C THR A 595 -39.22 28.62 -8.09
N ASP A 596 -39.40 29.43 -9.13
CA ASP A 596 -39.97 30.77 -9.04
C ASP A 596 -41.47 30.73 -9.34
N ALA A 597 -42.29 31.05 -8.33
CA ALA A 597 -43.75 31.11 -8.44
C ALA A 597 -44.33 32.21 -7.53
N PRO A 598 -45.46 32.86 -7.92
CA PRO A 598 -46.17 32.73 -9.20
C PRO A 598 -45.65 33.69 -10.28
N LEU A 599 -45.62 33.23 -11.53
CA LEU A 599 -45.33 34.02 -12.73
C LEU A 599 -46.61 34.55 -13.38
N GLN A 600 -46.54 35.76 -13.93
CA GLN A 600 -47.65 36.37 -14.66
C GLN A 600 -47.69 35.86 -16.10
N THR A 601 -48.88 35.43 -16.55
CA THR A 601 -49.16 35.00 -17.92
C THR A 601 -48.90 36.13 -18.93
N GLY A 602 -48.32 35.81 -20.08
CA GLY A 602 -47.98 36.77 -21.15
C GLY A 602 -46.73 37.62 -20.91
N LYS A 603 -45.93 37.34 -19.88
CA LYS A 603 -44.64 37.99 -19.63
C LYS A 603 -43.44 37.12 -20.00
N THR A 604 -42.30 37.78 -20.24
CA THR A 604 -40.98 37.17 -20.39
C THR A 604 -40.11 37.55 -19.20
N TYR A 605 -39.49 36.55 -18.57
CA TYR A 605 -38.59 36.71 -17.45
C TYR A 605 -37.18 36.27 -17.83
N TYR A 606 -36.19 36.96 -17.29
CA TYR A 606 -34.76 36.67 -17.46
C TYR A 606 -34.17 36.31 -16.10
N TYR A 607 -33.44 35.21 -16.04
CA TYR A 607 -32.83 34.72 -14.80
C TYR A 607 -31.31 34.68 -14.91
N LYS A 608 -30.63 35.05 -13.84
CA LYS A 608 -29.19 34.83 -13.65
C LYS A 608 -28.96 33.98 -12.40
N LEU A 609 -27.91 33.18 -12.46
CA LEU A 609 -27.33 32.53 -11.31
C LEU A 609 -26.17 33.41 -10.82
N GLU A 610 -26.22 33.83 -9.57
CA GLU A 610 -25.12 34.51 -8.89
C GLU A 610 -24.46 33.53 -7.94
N VAL A 611 -23.14 33.44 -8.03
CA VAL A 611 -22.31 32.67 -7.10
C VAL A 611 -21.72 33.64 -6.10
N VAL A 612 -21.78 33.31 -4.82
CA VAL A 612 -21.25 34.13 -3.73
C VAL A 612 -20.28 33.35 -2.87
N ASP A 613 -19.37 34.05 -2.18
CA ASP A 613 -18.51 33.47 -1.15
C ASP A 613 -19.23 33.32 0.21
N ASN A 614 -18.48 32.90 1.24
CA ASN A 614 -19.01 32.73 2.60
C ASN A 614 -19.41 34.05 3.29
N ASP A 615 -18.98 35.20 2.76
CA ASP A 615 -19.33 36.54 3.23
C ASP A 615 -20.42 37.19 2.36
N ASP A 616 -21.08 36.41 1.49
CA ASP A 616 -22.11 36.82 0.53
C ASP A 616 -21.64 37.85 -0.52
N LEU A 617 -20.33 37.89 -0.80
CA LEU A 617 -19.75 38.68 -1.89
C LEU A 617 -19.84 37.93 -3.20
N THR A 618 -20.28 38.64 -4.25
CA THR A 618 -20.41 38.09 -5.58
C THR A 618 -19.06 37.66 -6.17
N LEU A 619 -18.96 36.39 -6.54
CA LEU A 619 -17.81 35.81 -7.25
C LEU A 619 -18.03 35.77 -8.76
N GLN A 620 -19.17 35.24 -9.20
CA GLN A 620 -19.46 34.95 -10.61
C GLN A 620 -20.95 35.11 -10.95
N PHE A 621 -21.26 35.28 -12.23
CA PHE A 621 -22.62 35.23 -12.77
C PHE A 621 -22.72 34.30 -13.98
N PHE A 622 -23.81 33.52 -14.05
CA PHE A 622 -24.16 32.72 -15.23
C PHE A 622 -25.52 33.14 -15.81
N GLY A 623 -25.66 32.96 -17.12
CA GLY A 623 -26.82 33.41 -17.89
C GLY A 623 -26.65 34.82 -18.48
N PRO A 624 -27.75 35.54 -18.77
CA PRO A 624 -29.12 35.21 -18.38
C PRO A 624 -29.77 34.12 -19.25
N ILE A 625 -30.64 33.32 -18.65
CA ILE A 625 -31.59 32.45 -19.38
C ILE A 625 -32.95 33.14 -19.49
N THR A 626 -33.73 32.78 -20.50
CA THR A 626 -35.02 33.41 -20.82
C THR A 626 -36.16 32.42 -20.67
N ILE A 627 -37.22 32.80 -19.93
CA ILE A 627 -38.46 32.04 -19.79
C ILE A 627 -39.64 32.89 -20.25
N THR A 628 -40.37 32.42 -21.26
CA THR A 628 -41.58 33.08 -21.77
C THR A 628 -42.81 32.32 -21.28
N THR A 629 -43.69 33.00 -20.56
CA THR A 629 -44.95 32.42 -20.09
C THR A 629 -45.97 32.31 -21.22
N ALA A 630 -46.87 31.33 -21.14
CA ALA A 630 -47.93 31.16 -22.13
C ALA A 630 -48.74 32.45 -22.29
N THR A 631 -49.14 32.79 -23.51
CA THR A 631 -50.11 33.87 -23.77
C THR A 631 -51.52 33.30 -23.67
N VAL A 632 -52.44 34.08 -23.10
CA VAL A 632 -53.86 33.69 -22.98
C VAL A 632 -54.40 33.42 -24.38
N THR A 633 -54.68 32.16 -24.70
CA THR A 633 -55.37 31.80 -25.95
C THR A 633 -56.87 32.05 -25.73
N PRO A 634 -57.53 32.94 -26.49
CA PRO A 634 -58.96 33.17 -26.32
C PRO A 634 -59.73 31.89 -26.66
N THR A 635 -60.42 31.33 -25.67
CA THR A 635 -61.33 30.18 -25.87
C THR A 635 -62.63 30.72 -26.49
N PHE A 636 -62.85 30.47 -27.78
CA PHE A 636 -64.16 30.71 -28.40
C PHE A 636 -65.16 29.66 -27.90
N THR A 637 -66.06 30.05 -26.99
CA THR A 637 -67.24 29.25 -26.65
C THR A 637 -68.29 29.46 -27.74
N HIS A 638 -68.51 28.46 -28.59
CA HIS A 638 -69.56 28.53 -29.62
C HIS A 638 -70.95 28.38 -28.99
N THR A 639 -71.71 29.46 -28.93
CA THR A 639 -73.16 29.46 -28.69
C THR A 639 -73.87 29.15 -30.01
N PHE A 640 -74.62 28.05 -30.08
CA PHE A 640 -75.42 27.69 -31.25
C PHE A 640 -76.66 28.59 -31.36
N THR A 641 -76.80 29.29 -32.49
CA THR A 641 -78.04 29.98 -32.86
C THR A 641 -78.44 29.58 -34.28
N ILE A 642 -79.69 29.16 -34.41
CA ILE A 642 -80.33 28.52 -35.57
C ILE A 642 -80.70 29.60 -36.61
N THR A 643 -80.50 29.38 -37.91
CA THR A 643 -80.99 30.28 -38.99
C THR A 643 -81.35 29.45 -40.24
N PRO A 644 -82.45 29.78 -40.96
CA PRO A 644 -83.15 28.81 -41.80
C PRO A 644 -82.66 28.71 -43.25
N THR A 645 -82.97 27.53 -43.78
CA THR A 645 -82.83 26.94 -45.12
C THR A 645 -83.31 27.81 -46.30
N PRO A 646 -82.56 27.82 -47.42
CA PRO A 646 -83.14 27.92 -48.75
C PRO A 646 -83.15 26.56 -49.48
N THR A 647 -84.27 26.31 -50.15
CA THR A 647 -84.70 25.06 -50.79
C THR A 647 -84.11 24.86 -52.20
N ALA A 648 -83.73 23.60 -52.43
CA ALA A 648 -83.29 22.83 -53.60
C ALA A 648 -83.56 23.29 -55.05
N THR A 649 -82.66 22.91 -55.99
CA THR A 649 -83.01 22.01 -57.13
C THR A 649 -81.77 21.24 -57.65
N LEU A 650 -81.97 19.96 -57.99
CA LEU A 650 -81.02 18.94 -58.46
C LEU A 650 -80.77 19.01 -59.99
N ILE A 651 -79.53 18.80 -60.46
CA ILE A 651 -79.21 18.07 -61.72
C ILE A 651 -77.83 17.38 -61.59
N SER A 652 -77.76 16.08 -61.94
CA SER A 652 -76.58 15.24 -62.08
C SER A 652 -76.00 15.27 -63.49
N THR A 653 -74.68 15.40 -63.69
CA THR A 653 -74.02 14.97 -64.95
C THR A 653 -72.58 14.50 -64.74
N ILE A 654 -72.18 13.51 -65.55
CA ILE A 654 -71.01 12.63 -65.51
C ILE A 654 -69.84 13.24 -66.35
N THR A 655 -68.64 12.64 -66.27
CA THR A 655 -67.56 12.52 -67.32
C THR A 655 -66.32 13.46 -67.16
N PRO A 656 -65.12 13.14 -67.69
CA PRO A 656 -64.14 12.12 -67.29
C PRO A 656 -62.68 12.65 -67.05
N THR A 657 -61.78 11.73 -66.72
CA THR A 657 -60.29 11.77 -66.59
C THR A 657 -59.54 12.40 -67.79
N PRO A 658 -58.37 13.06 -67.59
CA PRO A 658 -57.04 12.51 -67.99
C PRO A 658 -55.87 12.90 -67.02
N THR A 659 -54.93 12.02 -66.67
CA THR A 659 -53.63 11.63 -67.30
C THR A 659 -52.42 12.55 -67.01
N ARG A 660 -51.35 11.91 -66.49
CA ARG A 660 -50.02 12.42 -66.07
C ARG A 660 -49.09 12.78 -67.25
N THR A 661 -48.06 13.61 -67.03
CA THR A 661 -46.61 13.31 -67.15
C THR A 661 -45.75 14.48 -66.57
N SER A 662 -44.48 14.21 -66.26
CA SER A 662 -43.56 14.83 -65.29
C SER A 662 -42.76 16.08 -65.69
N THR A 663 -42.32 16.84 -64.68
CA THR A 663 -41.02 17.53 -64.70
C THR A 663 -40.36 17.56 -63.30
N ARG A 664 -39.03 17.44 -63.32
CA ARG A 664 -38.06 17.17 -62.25
C ARG A 664 -37.92 18.30 -61.20
N THR A 665 -37.78 17.94 -59.92
CA THR A 665 -37.45 18.85 -58.81
C THR A 665 -36.11 18.42 -58.16
N PRO A 666 -35.17 19.33 -57.87
CA PRO A 666 -33.94 18.99 -57.14
C PRO A 666 -34.17 19.04 -55.62
N THR A 667 -33.87 17.94 -54.95
CA THR A 667 -33.87 17.79 -53.48
C THR A 667 -32.44 18.00 -52.96
N PRO A 668 -32.18 18.89 -51.99
CA PRO A 668 -30.90 18.92 -51.30
C PRO A 668 -30.86 17.85 -50.20
N THR A 669 -30.08 16.80 -50.45
CA THR A 669 -29.69 15.80 -49.46
C THR A 669 -28.55 16.35 -48.60
N ARG A 670 -28.78 16.47 -47.29
CA ARG A 670 -27.77 16.86 -46.31
C ARG A 670 -26.83 15.68 -46.04
N THR A 671 -25.56 15.83 -46.39
CA THR A 671 -24.47 14.89 -46.08
C THR A 671 -24.13 14.93 -44.59
N PRO A 672 -24.01 13.79 -43.88
CA PRO A 672 -23.32 13.74 -42.60
C PRO A 672 -21.81 13.58 -42.85
N TYR A 673 -21.03 14.56 -42.39
CA TYR A 673 -19.58 14.46 -42.27
C TYR A 673 -19.26 13.53 -41.09
N VAL A 674 -18.56 12.42 -41.36
CA VAL A 674 -18.04 11.50 -40.36
C VAL A 674 -16.65 12.00 -39.95
N TYR A 675 -16.53 12.57 -38.75
CA TYR A 675 -15.24 12.73 -38.08
C TYR A 675 -14.91 11.42 -37.35
N ARG A 676 -13.82 10.76 -37.74
CA ARG A 676 -13.25 9.62 -37.01
C ARG A 676 -12.35 10.16 -35.91
N SER A 677 -12.74 9.98 -34.65
CA SER A 677 -11.79 9.94 -33.53
C SER A 677 -11.26 8.49 -33.36
N PRO A 678 -9.97 8.30 -33.04
CA PRO A 678 -9.43 7.00 -32.70
C PRO A 678 -9.65 6.76 -31.20
N THR A 679 -10.58 5.88 -30.83
CA THR A 679 -10.66 5.35 -29.46
C THR A 679 -10.28 3.88 -29.40
N SER A 680 -9.39 3.63 -28.44
CA SER A 680 -8.88 2.36 -27.96
C SER A 680 -10.02 1.45 -27.48
N ARG A 681 -9.92 0.17 -27.82
CA ARG A 681 -10.86 -0.88 -27.41
C ARG A 681 -10.59 -1.27 -25.96
N TYR A 682 -11.54 -1.00 -25.07
CA TYR A 682 -11.72 -1.78 -23.84
C TYR A 682 -13.11 -2.43 -23.86
N ARG A 683 -13.13 -3.77 -23.79
CA ARG A 683 -14.34 -4.58 -23.67
C ARG A 683 -14.74 -4.65 -22.20
N THR A 684 -15.95 -4.20 -21.88
CA THR A 684 -16.65 -4.58 -20.65
C THR A 684 -17.55 -5.78 -20.95
N TYR A 685 -17.36 -6.86 -20.20
CA TYR A 685 -18.23 -8.04 -20.19
C TYR A 685 -19.51 -7.73 -19.41
N THR A 686 -20.67 -7.90 -20.05
CA THR A 686 -21.98 -7.96 -19.38
C THR A 686 -22.39 -9.44 -19.25
N PRO A 687 -22.93 -9.89 -18.09
CA PRO A 687 -23.21 -11.29 -17.82
C PRO A 687 -24.45 -11.82 -18.56
N THR A 688 -24.29 -12.96 -19.23
CA THR A 688 -25.36 -13.80 -19.78
C THR A 688 -26.04 -14.63 -18.68
N PRO A 689 -27.38 -14.74 -18.66
CA PRO A 689 -28.09 -15.69 -17.79
C PRO A 689 -28.01 -17.11 -18.37
N ILE A 690 -27.35 -18.02 -17.64
CA ILE A 690 -27.32 -19.46 -17.94
C ILE A 690 -28.53 -20.14 -17.30
N ARG A 691 -29.29 -20.83 -18.14
CA ARG A 691 -30.41 -21.71 -17.80
C ARG A 691 -29.85 -23.11 -17.53
N THR A 692 -29.79 -23.55 -16.28
CA THR A 692 -29.28 -24.88 -15.92
C THR A 692 -30.32 -25.96 -16.22
N ALA A 693 -29.95 -26.90 -17.08
CA ALA A 693 -30.70 -28.11 -17.37
C ALA A 693 -30.52 -29.13 -16.23
N THR A 694 -31.60 -29.84 -15.96
CA THR A 694 -31.77 -30.93 -14.98
C THR A 694 -30.85 -32.12 -15.26
N SER A 695 -30.16 -32.60 -14.23
CA SER A 695 -29.54 -33.93 -14.19
C SER A 695 -30.12 -34.72 -13.01
N ARG A 696 -30.71 -35.87 -13.34
CA ARG A 696 -31.22 -36.87 -12.40
C ARG A 696 -30.11 -37.86 -12.11
N TYR A 697 -29.70 -38.01 -10.85
CA TYR A 697 -29.22 -39.30 -10.32
C TYR A 697 -29.68 -39.47 -8.87
N GLN A 698 -30.14 -40.69 -8.59
CA GLN A 698 -30.85 -41.12 -7.39
C GLN A 698 -29.93 -41.25 -6.18
N THR A 699 -30.37 -40.74 -5.04
CA THR A 699 -29.78 -41.01 -3.73
C THR A 699 -30.42 -42.28 -3.14
N SER A 700 -29.62 -43.31 -2.89
CA SER A 700 -30.03 -44.47 -2.11
C SER A 700 -30.12 -44.10 -0.63
N THR A 701 -31.30 -44.27 -0.06
CA THR A 701 -31.61 -44.10 1.37
C THR A 701 -31.13 -45.33 2.13
N LEU A 702 -30.25 -45.15 3.13
CA LEU A 702 -30.04 -46.13 4.19
C LEU A 702 -30.25 -45.46 5.53
N THR A 703 -31.39 -45.77 6.12
CA THR A 703 -31.80 -45.43 7.47
C THR A 703 -31.07 -46.36 8.44
N ARG A 704 -30.36 -45.82 9.44
CA ARG A 704 -30.05 -46.58 10.66
C ARG A 704 -30.19 -45.73 11.92
N THR A 705 -31.21 -46.10 12.66
CA THR A 705 -31.57 -45.72 14.03
C THR A 705 -30.48 -46.14 15.03
N SER A 706 -30.13 -45.28 16.00
CA SER A 706 -30.40 -45.51 17.44
C SER A 706 -29.64 -44.59 18.41
N THR A 707 -30.42 -44.05 19.34
CA THR A 707 -30.18 -43.88 20.80
C THR A 707 -29.15 -42.86 21.30
N PHE A 708 -29.73 -41.77 21.83
CA PHE A 708 -29.19 -40.93 22.89
C PHE A 708 -28.92 -41.74 24.16
N VAL A 709 -27.73 -41.54 24.73
CA VAL A 709 -27.45 -41.74 26.16
C VAL A 709 -26.63 -40.53 26.62
N GLU A 710 -27.23 -39.75 27.52
CA GLU A 710 -26.55 -38.74 28.33
C GLU A 710 -25.74 -39.45 29.42
N PRO A 711 -24.54 -38.95 29.76
CA PRO A 711 -24.30 -38.75 31.19
C PRO A 711 -23.53 -37.46 31.52
N THR A 712 -24.12 -36.69 32.43
CA THR A 712 -23.53 -36.03 33.61
C THR A 712 -22.23 -35.23 33.49
N ARG A 713 -22.41 -33.92 33.72
CA ARG A 713 -21.46 -32.92 34.23
C ARG A 713 -20.79 -33.35 35.55
N PRO A 714 -19.49 -33.06 35.70
CA PRO A 714 -18.95 -32.55 36.95
C PRO A 714 -18.26 -31.18 36.80
N THR A 715 -18.20 -30.51 37.95
CA THR A 715 -17.80 -29.14 38.29
C THR A 715 -16.33 -28.81 37.96
N PRO A 716 -15.94 -27.54 37.69
CA PRO A 716 -14.55 -27.19 37.38
C PRO A 716 -13.70 -27.02 38.65
N GLU A 717 -12.59 -27.75 38.69
CA GLU A 717 -11.45 -27.50 39.58
C GLU A 717 -10.39 -26.70 38.81
N SER A 718 -9.98 -25.58 39.41
CA SER A 718 -8.92 -24.70 38.91
C SER A 718 -7.56 -25.29 39.24
N THR A 719 -6.75 -25.59 38.21
CA THR A 719 -5.31 -25.77 38.37
C THR A 719 -4.56 -25.03 37.27
N THR A 720 -3.95 -23.92 37.68
CA THR A 720 -2.87 -23.23 36.97
C THR A 720 -1.64 -24.12 36.91
N THR A 721 -1.16 -24.46 35.72
CA THR A 721 0.22 -24.96 35.52
C THR A 721 0.82 -24.29 34.29
N SER A 722 1.68 -23.31 34.58
CA SER A 722 2.69 -22.76 33.66
C SER A 722 3.83 -23.77 33.59
N SER A 723 4.17 -24.25 32.39
CA SER A 723 5.32 -25.13 32.16
C SER A 723 6.39 -24.37 31.36
N SER A 724 7.46 -24.00 32.04
CA SER A 724 8.73 -23.50 31.49
C SER A 724 9.71 -24.66 31.31
N TYR A 725 10.45 -24.66 30.19
CA TYR A 725 11.55 -25.60 29.93
C TYR A 725 12.91 -25.06 30.44
N PRO A 726 13.88 -25.95 30.76
CA PRO A 726 15.02 -25.65 31.62
C PRO A 726 16.32 -25.29 30.86
N LEU A 727 17.20 -24.53 31.53
CA LEU A 727 18.64 -24.38 31.20
C LEU A 727 19.50 -24.98 32.33
N PRO A 728 20.69 -25.55 32.03
CA PRO A 728 21.47 -26.33 32.99
C PRO A 728 22.55 -25.52 33.74
N GLY A 729 22.67 -25.79 35.05
CA GLY A 729 23.91 -26.08 35.78
C GLY A 729 24.96 -24.97 35.97
N GLY A 730 25.08 -24.48 37.21
CA GLY A 730 26.25 -23.77 37.72
C GLY A 730 26.12 -23.52 39.23
N GLU A 731 27.15 -23.88 40.00
CA GLU A 731 27.16 -24.15 41.44
C GLU A 731 26.91 -22.94 42.37
N GLN A 732 26.32 -23.26 43.53
CA GLN A 732 26.19 -22.41 44.73
C GLN A 732 27.53 -22.35 45.49
N PRO A 733 27.77 -21.34 46.35
CA PRO A 733 27.51 -21.59 47.78
C PRO A 733 27.01 -20.39 48.61
N THR A 734 26.18 -20.75 49.60
CA THR A 734 25.99 -20.22 50.99
C THR A 734 26.02 -18.70 51.24
N GLY A 735 25.09 -18.04 51.92
CA GLY A 735 24.15 -18.44 52.98
C GLY A 735 24.22 -17.38 54.10
N GLY A 736 23.09 -16.77 54.48
CA GLY A 736 23.02 -15.79 55.57
C GLY A 736 21.70 -15.03 55.64
N THR A 737 20.81 -15.48 56.53
CA THR A 737 19.46 -14.96 56.87
C THR A 737 19.55 -13.67 57.72
N PRO A 738 18.49 -12.82 57.78
CA PRO A 738 18.58 -11.40 58.09
C PRO A 738 18.26 -11.05 59.56
N SER A 739 18.53 -9.80 59.94
CA SER A 739 17.96 -9.17 61.14
C SER A 739 17.53 -7.74 60.82
N TYR A 740 16.26 -7.44 61.11
CA TYR A 740 15.65 -6.11 61.08
C TYR A 740 15.89 -5.40 62.43
N THR A 741 16.17 -4.10 62.39
CA THR A 741 15.50 -3.10 63.23
C THR A 741 15.68 -1.68 62.65
N PRO A 742 14.65 -0.81 62.73
CA PRO A 742 14.65 0.55 62.17
C PRO A 742 14.99 1.61 63.23
N ASP A 743 15.60 2.73 62.84
CA ASP A 743 15.21 4.03 63.40
C ASP A 743 15.76 5.28 62.68
N GLN A 744 14.89 6.29 62.70
CA GLN A 744 15.09 7.75 62.83
C GLN A 744 15.77 8.65 61.78
N LEU A 745 14.93 9.60 61.34
CA LEU A 745 15.18 10.96 60.84
C LEU A 745 15.97 11.83 61.86
N PRO A 746 16.74 12.85 61.45
CA PRO A 746 16.18 14.22 61.48
C PRO A 746 16.70 15.21 60.41
N SER A 747 15.77 16.07 59.95
CA SER A 747 15.79 17.55 59.86
C SER A 747 16.98 18.37 59.31
N GLY A 748 16.63 19.37 58.47
CA GLY A 748 17.46 20.56 58.16
C GLY A 748 16.87 21.44 57.03
N THR A 749 15.87 22.29 57.29
CA THR A 749 15.91 23.79 57.38
C THR A 749 15.82 24.57 56.05
N VAL A 750 14.86 25.50 56.04
CA VAL A 750 14.41 26.42 54.97
C VAL A 750 15.24 27.72 54.94
N SER A 751 15.35 28.39 53.79
CA SER A 751 15.49 29.86 53.74
C SER A 751 14.90 30.45 52.45
N SER A 752 14.08 31.49 52.63
CA SER A 752 13.35 32.28 51.62
C SER A 752 13.82 33.74 51.67
N THR A 753 14.00 34.41 50.52
CA THR A 753 14.09 35.88 50.44
C THR A 753 13.51 36.45 49.13
N SER A 754 12.72 37.51 49.28
CA SER A 754 12.21 38.53 48.32
C SER A 754 11.62 39.67 49.19
N PRO A 755 11.20 40.87 48.71
CA PRO A 755 11.18 41.50 47.36
C PRO A 755 11.58 43.03 47.33
N SER A 756 11.58 43.68 46.13
CA SER A 756 10.79 44.93 45.78
C SER A 756 11.30 45.78 44.56
N THR A 757 10.44 45.88 43.51
CA THR A 757 9.97 46.95 42.53
C THR A 757 10.69 48.30 42.25
N PRO A 758 10.32 49.16 41.23
CA PRO A 758 9.25 49.14 40.16
C PRO A 758 9.74 49.52 38.70
N THR A 759 8.99 49.42 37.56
CA THR A 759 8.08 50.45 36.96
C THR A 759 7.59 50.06 35.51
N GLU A 760 6.28 50.26 35.23
CA GLU A 760 5.42 50.61 34.04
C GLU A 760 5.48 50.10 32.55
N ILE A 761 4.28 49.66 32.10
CA ILE A 761 3.42 49.94 30.88
C ILE A 761 3.80 49.46 29.46
N SER A 762 2.97 48.58 28.85
CA SER A 762 2.06 48.85 27.68
C SER A 762 1.59 47.59 26.92
N GLY A 763 0.28 47.51 26.62
CA GLY A 763 -0.24 46.91 25.37
C GLY A 763 -0.71 45.45 25.40
N GLY A 764 -1.96 45.21 25.79
CA GLY A 764 -2.61 43.90 25.65
C GLY A 764 -2.94 43.58 24.18
N PHE A 765 -2.44 42.43 23.71
CA PHE A 765 -2.98 41.74 22.54
C PHE A 765 -4.20 40.93 22.98
N LEU A 766 -5.32 41.10 22.27
CA LEU A 766 -6.47 40.23 22.36
C LEU A 766 -6.06 38.83 21.89
N GLU A 767 -6.04 37.90 22.83
CA GLU A 767 -5.91 36.46 22.60
C GLU A 767 -7.09 36.02 21.72
N LYS A 768 -6.83 35.74 20.44
CA LYS A 768 -7.83 35.13 19.54
C LYS A 768 -8.05 33.70 20.04
N SER A 769 -9.18 33.51 20.71
CA SER A 769 -9.66 32.20 21.15
C SER A 769 -9.74 31.24 19.97
N ASN A 770 -8.98 30.16 20.08
CA ASN A 770 -8.97 29.02 19.19
C ASN A 770 -10.40 28.44 19.07
N ARG A 771 -11.05 28.56 17.90
CA ARG A 771 -12.49 28.25 17.72
C ARG A 771 -12.84 26.76 17.60
N TYR A 772 -11.90 25.84 17.82
CA TYR A 772 -12.13 24.39 17.75
C TYR A 772 -11.82 23.62 19.05
N GLN A 773 -11.98 24.26 20.21
CA GLN A 773 -12.23 23.55 21.48
C GLN A 773 -13.69 23.71 21.92
N GLN A 774 -14.63 23.17 21.14
CA GLN A 774 -15.90 22.72 21.70
C GLN A 774 -15.87 21.20 21.81
N PHE A 775 -15.31 20.75 22.93
CA PHE A 775 -15.44 19.41 23.45
C PHE A 775 -16.91 18.99 23.51
N ALA A 776 -17.17 17.77 23.09
CA ALA A 776 -18.46 17.11 23.06
C ALA A 776 -19.16 17.07 24.43
N TRP A 777 -20.15 17.94 24.64
CA TRP A 777 -21.08 17.85 25.78
C TRP A 777 -22.18 16.79 25.58
N TRP A 778 -22.22 16.09 24.44
CA TRP A 778 -23.20 15.05 24.13
C TRP A 778 -22.87 13.67 24.72
N GLY A 779 -21.63 13.43 25.17
CA GLY A 779 -21.22 12.14 25.74
C GLY A 779 -21.89 11.80 27.08
N ILE A 780 -22.20 12.82 27.88
CA ILE A 780 -22.83 12.68 29.20
C ILE A 780 -24.30 12.21 29.09
N PRO A 781 -25.16 12.84 28.26
CA PRO A 781 -26.53 12.33 28.07
C PRO A 781 -26.56 10.96 27.38
N LEU A 782 -25.61 10.64 26.48
CA LEU A 782 -25.55 9.33 25.83
C LEU A 782 -25.16 8.21 26.80
N ALA A 783 -24.19 8.46 27.69
CA ALA A 783 -23.80 7.51 28.73
C ALA A 783 -24.94 7.25 29.72
N LEU A 784 -25.70 8.29 30.10
CA LEU A 784 -26.88 8.16 30.96
C LEU A 784 -28.01 7.36 30.26
N LEU A 785 -28.21 7.54 28.95
CA LEU A 785 -29.17 6.77 28.18
C LEU A 785 -28.78 5.28 28.13
N CYS A 786 -27.50 4.97 27.91
CA CYS A 786 -27.00 3.60 27.89
C CYS A 786 -27.14 2.90 29.26
N VAL A 787 -26.88 3.61 30.36
CA VAL A 787 -27.08 3.08 31.71
C VAL A 787 -28.56 2.83 32.01
N ALA A 788 -29.46 3.72 31.56
CA ALA A 788 -30.91 3.53 31.73
C ALA A 788 -31.43 2.32 30.92
N ILE A 789 -30.93 2.13 29.70
CA ILE A 789 -31.27 0.97 28.86
C ILE A 789 -30.77 -0.34 29.49
N LEU A 790 -29.54 -0.34 30.04
CA LEU A 790 -28.98 -1.52 30.73
C LEU A 790 -29.77 -1.85 32.00
N ALA A 791 -30.17 -0.83 32.77
CA ALA A 791 -30.99 -1.01 33.97
C ALA A 791 -32.40 -1.53 33.63
N GLY A 792 -33.01 -1.04 32.56
CA GLY A 792 -34.29 -1.54 32.06
C GLY A 792 -34.23 -2.99 31.58
N TRP A 793 -33.16 -3.37 30.87
CA TRP A 793 -32.93 -4.75 30.43
C TRP A 793 -32.72 -5.71 31.61
N LEU A 794 -31.95 -5.29 32.63
CA LEU A 794 -31.72 -6.08 33.84
C LEU A 794 -32.99 -6.22 34.70
N TRP A 795 -33.86 -5.21 34.72
CA TRP A 795 -35.14 -5.27 35.42
C TRP A 795 -36.12 -6.22 34.74
N HIS A 796 -36.22 -6.19 33.40
CA HIS A 796 -37.08 -7.11 32.64
C HIS A 796 -36.59 -8.58 32.70
N LYS A 797 -35.31 -8.81 33.02
CA LYS A 797 -34.79 -10.18 33.21
C LYS A 797 -35.07 -10.75 34.61
N LYS A 798 -35.57 -9.93 35.54
CA LYS A 798 -35.73 -10.28 36.97
C LYS A 798 -37.19 -10.26 37.45
N HIS A 799 -38.11 -9.79 36.62
CA HIS A 799 -39.57 -9.85 36.76
C HIS A 799 -40.16 -10.39 35.46
#